data_AF-A0A9D5U3P7-F1
#
_entry.id   AF-A0A9D5U3P7-F1
#
_cell.length_a   1.000
_cell.length_b   1.000
_cell.length_c   1.000
_cell.angle_alpha   90.00
_cell.angle_beta   90.00
_cell.angle_gamma   90.00
#
_symmetry.space_group_name_H-M   'P 1'
#
loop_
_entity.id
_entity.type
_entity.pdbx_description
1 polymer ?
#
loop_
_entity_poly.entity_id
_entity_poly.type
_entity_poly.pdbx_seq_one_letter_code
_entity_poly.pdbx_strand_id
1 'polypeptide(L)'
;MDAMGRMGAALGALALSVMIASAVEVKLERVKEGMGGYFPFNVPVADEPPETLVKQPAYAGKPRYAAVKMGNGADSIITVALDDEANPPKVYVDKNNDEDLTNDGDGAWATYGKPMPGQKDRFANSLPLELAVNYSEGGEEFQLPYWITMYRFFGADRSEADQHKLFYYPTTKLIGKLELDGQSAMVVLAESYATGDFSAMMEKPQSRGVGGIMIDYNGDGKIETDRRMPEMLGTDQSVKISDPFHFNGKSYAVKSISPSGRSMTVEPVDVPTDPPVWPELPKVAVGDVPPQFTATDLDGKPCNLADLKGKVVLLDFWATWCGPCMAEVPNVTPVWMEFKDKDFVIVGISLDSMASLLSCNLERTDQAARVANAQLARNIEAGSATADQKKGAEARALREFRAFIDRHGMTWRHIYDGKYWKAEIAQMYDVRSIPAMFLLDRSGKIIKKNNELRGEGKLRAAVKEALVGKASTDAAPAGKGTRTSALGRAMPARRLLADASPAVGARLQNIRPLTLNLNRGPAKVVAGHPAPAFSGVTVDGKTVNLADYRGKVVLLDFMGTWCGPCRGELPYIAAAWEKFKDRDFMVLSIAHERSGSLWTCQLDQKDPDFKAKYAAARETAMANHKIVTTTDGSVSRQQQEALLAEGRRNLETFLKNYSVTWPMVLDGPYFGASIYSDYGVMAYPTLYLLDREGKVIQTGNIRHDNLIPAVEAALSGAPQPSL
;
A
#
# COMPACT_ATOMS: atom_id res chain seq x y z
N MET A 1 63.44 47.52 -33.51
CA MET A 1 62.16 47.83 -32.84
C MET A 1 61.15 46.85 -33.38
N ASP A 2 60.37 46.28 -32.49
CA ASP A 2 59.02 45.79 -32.77
C ASP A 2 58.79 44.56 -33.66
N ALA A 3 57.84 43.78 -33.13
CA ALA A 3 56.64 43.28 -33.81
C ALA A 3 56.70 41.98 -34.63
N MET A 4 55.71 41.13 -34.25
CA MET A 4 54.91 40.23 -35.09
C MET A 4 55.65 39.01 -35.67
N GLY A 5 55.17 37.77 -35.51
CA GLY A 5 53.96 37.23 -34.93
C GLY A 5 53.74 35.79 -35.41
N ARG A 6 53.13 34.96 -34.53
CA ARG A 6 52.20 33.83 -34.79
C ARG A 6 52.74 32.58 -35.53
N MET A 7 52.85 31.44 -34.84
CA MET A 7 51.83 30.40 -34.52
C MET A 7 51.63 29.34 -35.62
N GLY A 8 51.79 28.07 -35.22
CA GLY A 8 51.42 26.85 -35.93
C GLY A 8 51.99 25.63 -35.18
N ALA A 9 51.36 25.21 -34.08
CA ALA A 9 50.39 24.10 -33.99
C ALA A 9 51.04 22.70 -33.98
N ALA A 10 51.22 22.13 -32.78
CA ALA A 10 51.42 20.71 -32.55
C ALA A 10 50.16 20.14 -31.87
N LEU A 11 49.48 19.23 -32.57
CA LEU A 11 48.33 18.46 -32.09
C LEU A 11 48.82 17.35 -31.14
N GLY A 12 48.46 17.45 -29.86
CA GLY A 12 48.52 16.34 -28.91
C GLY A 12 47.13 15.75 -28.75
N ALA A 13 46.94 14.49 -29.15
CA ALA A 13 45.71 13.75 -28.92
C ALA A 13 45.58 13.38 -27.43
N LEU A 14 44.56 13.89 -26.75
CA LEU A 14 44.11 13.36 -25.47
C LEU A 14 43.18 12.17 -25.74
N ALA A 15 43.62 10.97 -25.41
CA ALA A 15 42.74 9.82 -25.28
C ALA A 15 41.95 9.95 -23.97
N LEU A 16 40.65 10.18 -24.08
CA LEU A 16 39.73 10.18 -22.94
C LEU A 16 39.42 8.71 -22.59
N SER A 17 40.14 8.15 -21.62
CA SER A 17 39.82 6.84 -21.05
C SER A 17 38.54 6.97 -20.22
N VAL A 18 37.40 6.58 -20.79
CA VAL A 18 36.17 6.36 -20.02
C VAL A 18 36.41 5.14 -19.14
N MET A 19 36.63 5.34 -17.84
CA MET A 19 36.54 4.24 -16.89
C MET A 19 35.08 3.79 -16.85
N ILE A 20 34.81 2.62 -17.42
CA ILE A 20 33.54 1.93 -17.20
C ILE A 20 33.53 1.54 -15.73
N ALA A 21 32.66 2.17 -14.94
CA ALA A 21 32.51 1.77 -13.55
C ALA A 21 31.99 0.33 -13.49
N SER A 22 32.75 -0.56 -12.87
CA SER A 22 32.46 -2.00 -12.82
C SER A 22 31.39 -2.31 -11.78
N ALA A 23 30.51 -3.26 -12.09
CA ALA A 23 29.56 -3.81 -11.12
C ALA A 23 30.31 -4.41 -9.90
N VAL A 24 29.78 -4.18 -8.70
CA VAL A 24 30.33 -4.69 -7.44
C VAL A 24 29.44 -5.81 -6.93
N GLU A 25 30.05 -6.94 -6.54
CA GLU A 25 29.33 -8.06 -5.95
C GLU A 25 29.22 -7.91 -4.42
N VAL A 26 28.00 -8.09 -3.91
CA VAL A 26 27.64 -8.07 -2.50
C VAL A 26 27.31 -9.50 -2.09
N LYS A 27 28.03 -10.03 -1.10
CA LYS A 27 27.77 -11.36 -0.53
C LYS A 27 26.87 -11.25 0.70
N LEU A 28 25.87 -12.11 0.76
CA LEU A 28 24.85 -12.14 1.80
C LEU A 28 24.76 -13.54 2.42
N GLU A 29 24.52 -13.59 3.73
CA GLU A 29 24.35 -14.80 4.53
C GLU A 29 22.99 -14.81 5.24
N ARG A 30 22.50 -16.00 5.60
CA ARG A 30 21.19 -16.15 6.27
C ARG A 30 21.33 -15.86 7.75
N VAL A 31 20.35 -15.15 8.31
CA VAL A 31 20.21 -14.95 9.75
C VAL A 31 19.31 -16.03 10.35
N LYS A 32 19.67 -16.50 11.54
CA LYS A 32 19.08 -17.69 12.20
C LYS A 32 17.70 -17.45 12.82
N GLU A 33 17.31 -16.20 13.05
CA GLU A 33 16.00 -15.84 13.61
C GLU A 33 15.05 -15.39 12.50
N GLY A 34 13.83 -15.95 12.51
CA GLY A 34 12.77 -15.62 11.56
C GLY A 34 12.25 -14.21 11.76
N MET A 35 12.95 -13.22 11.20
CA MET A 35 12.49 -11.84 11.10
C MET A 35 11.48 -11.75 9.95
N GLY A 36 10.18 -11.82 10.23
CA GLY A 36 9.14 -11.86 9.20
C GLY A 36 7.88 -11.10 9.53
N GLY A 37 7.41 -10.35 8.54
CA GLY A 37 6.17 -9.60 8.59
C GLY A 37 4.96 -10.39 8.09
N TYR A 38 3.79 -10.00 8.56
CA TYR A 38 2.54 -10.69 8.24
C TYR A 38 1.98 -10.24 6.87
N PHE A 39 2.43 -10.90 5.80
CA PHE A 39 1.84 -10.81 4.45
C PHE A 39 1.56 -12.21 3.90
N PRO A 40 0.41 -12.78 4.25
CA PRO A 40 0.15 -14.17 3.98
C PRO A 40 -0.25 -14.47 2.54
N PHE A 41 0.46 -15.42 1.94
CA PHE A 41 0.05 -16.12 0.73
C PHE A 41 -0.98 -17.19 1.09
N ASN A 42 -1.89 -17.47 0.16
CA ASN A 42 -2.89 -18.51 0.33
C ASN A 42 -2.69 -19.57 -0.75
N VAL A 43 -2.81 -20.83 -0.34
CA VAL A 43 -2.75 -21.99 -1.23
C VAL A 43 -4.08 -22.72 -1.14
N PRO A 44 -4.71 -23.03 -2.28
CA PRO A 44 -5.88 -23.88 -2.29
C PRO A 44 -5.53 -25.27 -1.77
N VAL A 45 -6.49 -25.91 -1.10
CA VAL A 45 -6.34 -27.31 -0.67
C VAL A 45 -7.17 -28.21 -1.58
N ALA A 46 -6.61 -29.37 -1.94
CA ALA A 46 -7.23 -30.40 -2.76
C ALA A 46 -7.61 -31.61 -1.90
N ASP A 47 -8.58 -32.38 -2.37
CA ASP A 47 -9.03 -33.61 -1.69
C ASP A 47 -8.17 -34.83 -2.00
N GLU A 48 -7.39 -34.77 -3.08
CA GLU A 48 -6.53 -35.86 -3.54
C GLU A 48 -5.06 -35.53 -3.24
N PRO A 49 -4.25 -36.52 -2.84
CA PRO A 49 -2.82 -36.34 -2.66
C PRO A 49 -2.12 -36.10 -4.01
N PRO A 50 -0.95 -35.43 -4.02
CA PRO A 50 -0.13 -35.39 -5.23
C PRO A 50 0.36 -36.79 -5.58
N GLU A 51 0.44 -37.09 -6.89
CA GLU A 51 0.88 -38.41 -7.40
C GLU A 51 2.28 -38.80 -6.93
N THR A 52 3.11 -37.81 -6.58
CA THR A 52 4.49 -38.02 -6.15
C THR A 52 4.60 -38.38 -4.65
N LEU A 53 3.53 -38.24 -3.87
CA LEU A 53 3.57 -38.53 -2.43
C LEU A 53 3.82 -40.02 -2.15
N VAL A 54 4.99 -40.35 -1.61
CA VAL A 54 5.45 -41.73 -1.38
C VAL A 54 4.82 -42.32 -0.12
N LYS A 55 4.75 -41.55 0.97
CA LYS A 55 4.30 -42.07 2.26
C LYS A 55 3.57 -41.03 3.10
N GLN A 56 2.54 -41.50 3.80
CA GLN A 56 1.58 -40.66 4.50
C GLN A 56 1.33 -41.16 5.93
N PRO A 57 1.07 -40.26 6.90
CA PRO A 57 0.65 -40.64 8.23
C PRO A 57 -0.76 -41.24 8.22
N ALA A 58 -1.12 -41.91 9.32
CA ALA A 58 -2.50 -42.31 9.56
C ALA A 58 -3.33 -41.09 9.98
N TYR A 59 -4.35 -40.75 9.19
CA TYR A 59 -5.26 -39.64 9.46
C TYR A 59 -6.47 -40.07 10.28
N ALA A 60 -7.05 -39.16 11.05
CA ALA A 60 -8.29 -39.39 11.79
C ALA A 60 -9.53 -39.39 10.88
N GLY A 61 -9.47 -38.65 9.76
CA GLY A 61 -10.56 -38.57 8.78
C GLY A 61 -10.05 -38.38 7.36
N LYS A 62 -10.82 -37.68 6.50
CA LYS A 62 -10.39 -37.43 5.12
C LYS A 62 -9.38 -36.26 5.08
N PRO A 63 -8.09 -36.51 4.76
CA PRO A 63 -7.11 -35.44 4.68
C PRO A 63 -7.35 -34.54 3.46
N ARG A 64 -6.77 -33.34 3.50
CA ARG A 64 -6.68 -32.42 2.35
C ARG A 64 -5.25 -31.96 2.14
N TYR A 65 -4.88 -31.66 0.90
CA TYR A 65 -3.49 -31.45 0.50
C TYR A 65 -3.26 -30.07 -0.11
N ALA A 66 -2.13 -29.44 0.20
CA ALA A 66 -1.68 -28.21 -0.46
C ALA A 66 -0.26 -28.40 -1.00
N ALA A 67 0.02 -27.74 -2.11
CA ALA A 67 1.34 -27.73 -2.76
C ALA A 67 1.93 -26.32 -2.70
N VAL A 68 3.06 -26.16 -2.02
CA VAL A 68 3.73 -24.87 -1.84
C VAL A 68 5.00 -24.84 -2.68
N LYS A 69 5.01 -24.09 -3.80
CA LYS A 69 6.21 -23.93 -4.63
C LYS A 69 7.22 -23.01 -3.94
N MET A 70 8.45 -23.49 -3.74
CA MET A 70 9.54 -22.76 -3.10
C MET A 70 10.88 -23.00 -3.81
N GLY A 71 11.60 -21.94 -4.13
CA GLY A 71 12.86 -21.98 -4.88
C GLY A 71 12.66 -22.01 -6.39
N ASN A 72 13.78 -22.04 -7.11
CA ASN A 72 13.79 -22.04 -8.58
C ASN A 72 14.24 -23.39 -9.17
N GLY A 73 14.50 -24.41 -8.35
CA GLY A 73 14.80 -25.76 -8.81
C GLY A 73 13.62 -26.43 -9.53
N ALA A 74 13.91 -27.45 -10.32
CA ALA A 74 12.90 -28.24 -11.03
C ALA A 74 11.90 -28.88 -10.04
N ASP A 75 12.38 -29.41 -8.90
CA ASP A 75 11.62 -30.19 -7.92
C ASP A 75 11.29 -29.39 -6.64
N SER A 76 10.84 -28.16 -6.81
CA SER A 76 10.67 -27.18 -5.73
C SER A 76 9.25 -27.13 -5.13
N ILE A 77 8.59 -28.26 -4.86
CA ILE A 77 7.19 -28.30 -4.36
C ILE A 77 7.12 -28.95 -2.98
N ILE A 78 6.76 -28.17 -1.96
CA ILE A 78 6.57 -28.65 -0.60
C ILE A 78 5.11 -29.13 -0.42
N THR A 79 4.94 -30.41 -0.10
CA THR A 79 3.61 -31.00 0.14
C THR A 79 3.16 -30.78 1.58
N VAL A 80 1.90 -30.39 1.75
CA VAL A 80 1.26 -30.22 3.07
C VAL A 80 -0.02 -31.04 3.12
N ALA A 81 -0.19 -31.87 4.15
CA ALA A 81 -1.43 -32.57 4.43
C ALA A 81 -2.12 -32.03 5.69
N LEU A 82 -3.44 -31.90 5.62
CA LEU A 82 -4.30 -31.30 6.63
C LEU A 82 -5.30 -32.34 7.12
N ASP A 83 -5.22 -32.69 8.40
CA ASP A 83 -6.15 -33.61 9.06
C ASP A 83 -7.07 -32.82 10.00
N ASP A 84 -8.17 -32.33 9.42
CA ASP A 84 -9.15 -31.49 10.12
C ASP A 84 -10.03 -32.23 11.10
N GLU A 85 -10.17 -33.54 10.89
CA GLU A 85 -11.03 -34.40 11.70
C GLU A 85 -10.28 -34.93 12.94
N ALA A 86 -8.95 -34.80 12.98
CA ALA A 86 -8.19 -35.03 14.20
C ALA A 86 -8.62 -34.08 15.32
N ASN A 87 -8.52 -34.53 16.56
CA ASN A 87 -8.83 -33.74 17.75
C ASN A 87 -7.63 -33.71 18.71
N PRO A 88 -6.84 -32.61 18.74
CA PRO A 88 -6.97 -31.40 17.91
C PRO A 88 -6.56 -31.63 16.43
N PRO A 89 -7.01 -30.78 15.49
CA PRO A 89 -6.61 -30.84 14.08
C PRO A 89 -5.10 -30.80 13.88
N LYS A 90 -4.62 -31.49 12.84
CA LYS A 90 -3.18 -31.63 12.53
C LYS A 90 -2.79 -31.10 11.15
N VAL A 91 -1.52 -30.74 11.01
CA VAL A 91 -0.87 -30.29 9.78
C VAL A 91 0.49 -30.98 9.61
N TYR A 92 0.60 -31.80 8.57
CA TYR A 92 1.84 -32.49 8.21
C TYR A 92 2.48 -31.75 7.03
N VAL A 93 3.77 -31.45 7.12
CA VAL A 93 4.50 -30.72 6.07
C VAL A 93 5.73 -31.51 5.72
N ASP A 94 5.94 -31.76 4.44
CA ASP A 94 7.15 -32.38 3.89
C ASP A 94 8.30 -31.35 3.97
N LYS A 95 9.05 -31.35 5.06
CA LYS A 95 10.03 -30.29 5.35
C LYS A 95 11.31 -30.49 4.57
N ASN A 96 11.70 -31.74 4.35
CA ASN A 96 12.93 -32.10 3.66
C ASN A 96 12.70 -32.35 2.15
N ASN A 97 11.45 -32.29 1.69
CA ASN A 97 11.04 -32.47 0.30
C ASN A 97 11.39 -33.87 -0.23
N ASP A 98 11.18 -34.90 0.60
CA ASP A 98 11.47 -36.30 0.29
C ASP A 98 10.21 -37.15 0.00
N GLU A 99 9.04 -36.50 -0.03
CA GLU A 99 7.75 -37.10 -0.32
C GLU A 99 7.27 -38.14 0.74
N ASP A 100 7.87 -38.13 1.94
CA ASP A 100 7.47 -38.93 3.11
C ASP A 100 7.07 -38.05 4.30
N LEU A 101 5.79 -37.69 4.35
CA LEU A 101 5.19 -36.90 5.43
C LEU A 101 5.27 -37.55 6.84
N THR A 102 5.68 -38.81 6.95
CA THR A 102 5.75 -39.51 8.24
C THR A 102 7.02 -39.24 9.03
N ASN A 103 8.02 -38.60 8.42
CA ASN A 103 9.31 -38.36 9.04
C ASN A 103 9.57 -36.88 9.42
N ASP A 104 8.65 -35.96 9.09
CA ASP A 104 8.79 -34.51 9.31
C ASP A 104 8.15 -33.96 10.60
N GLY A 105 7.51 -34.82 11.40
CA GLY A 105 6.90 -34.45 12.67
C GLY A 105 5.58 -35.16 12.94
N ASP A 106 4.97 -34.84 14.08
CA ASP A 106 3.75 -35.47 14.58
C ASP A 106 2.44 -34.80 14.10
N GLY A 107 2.58 -33.75 13.30
CA GLY A 107 1.49 -32.94 12.75
C GLY A 107 0.96 -31.84 13.67
N ALA A 108 1.62 -31.56 14.81
CA ALA A 108 1.13 -30.57 15.76
C ALA A 108 1.34 -29.12 15.30
N TRP A 109 0.33 -28.27 15.53
CA TRP A 109 0.50 -26.82 15.42
C TRP A 109 1.33 -26.28 16.59
N ALA A 110 2.26 -25.36 16.30
CA ALA A 110 3.05 -24.71 17.36
C ALA A 110 2.18 -23.81 18.27
N THR A 111 1.14 -23.21 17.69
CA THR A 111 0.06 -22.58 18.46
C THR A 111 -1.28 -23.18 18.03
N TYR A 112 -2.07 -23.65 18.99
CA TYR A 112 -3.43 -24.13 18.75
C TYR A 112 -4.42 -23.46 19.71
N GLY A 113 -5.55 -22.98 19.19
CA GLY A 113 -6.65 -22.42 20.00
C GLY A 113 -6.27 -21.17 20.82
N LYS A 114 -5.21 -20.45 20.43
CA LYS A 114 -4.80 -19.19 21.08
C LYS A 114 -5.48 -17.99 20.42
N PRO A 115 -6.03 -17.03 21.19
CA PRO A 115 -6.64 -15.83 20.63
C PRO A 115 -5.57 -14.93 20.01
N MET A 116 -5.92 -14.25 18.91
CA MET A 116 -5.05 -13.27 18.29
C MET A 116 -4.83 -12.07 19.22
N PRO A 117 -3.62 -11.46 19.22
CA PRO A 117 -3.36 -10.26 20.02
C PRO A 117 -4.38 -9.16 19.76
N GLY A 118 -5.07 -8.70 20.82
CA GLY A 118 -6.10 -7.66 20.73
C GLY A 118 -7.47 -8.13 20.25
N GLN A 119 -7.66 -9.43 19.97
CA GLN A 119 -8.92 -10.01 19.50
C GLN A 119 -9.25 -11.27 20.31
N LYS A 120 -10.05 -11.10 21.38
CA LYS A 120 -10.40 -12.19 22.32
C LYS A 120 -11.20 -13.32 21.67
N ASP A 121 -11.91 -13.02 20.59
CA ASP A 121 -12.85 -13.93 19.92
C ASP A 121 -12.36 -14.36 18.52
N ARG A 122 -11.05 -14.29 18.25
CA ARG A 122 -10.48 -14.81 16.99
C ARG A 122 -9.26 -15.67 17.26
N PHE A 123 -9.30 -16.91 16.78
CA PHE A 123 -8.28 -17.91 17.05
C PHE A 123 -7.54 -18.27 15.76
N ALA A 124 -6.21 -18.18 15.78
CA ALA A 124 -5.35 -18.57 14.67
C ALA A 124 -4.30 -19.56 15.15
N ASN A 125 -4.05 -20.58 14.34
CA ASN A 125 -3.08 -21.63 14.63
C ASN A 125 -1.91 -21.41 13.70
N SER A 126 -0.70 -21.42 14.23
CA SER A 126 0.51 -21.14 13.47
C SER A 126 1.55 -22.23 13.68
N LEU A 127 2.34 -22.44 12.63
CA LEU A 127 3.48 -23.34 12.60
C LEU A 127 4.65 -22.61 11.91
N PRO A 128 5.59 -22.02 12.67
CA PRO A 128 6.87 -21.60 12.13
C PRO A 128 7.73 -22.84 11.86
N LEU A 129 8.35 -22.92 10.69
CA LEU A 129 9.16 -24.06 10.28
C LEU A 129 10.23 -23.67 9.25
N GLU A 130 11.29 -24.47 9.21
CA GLU A 130 12.35 -24.44 8.21
C GLU A 130 12.06 -25.51 7.15
N LEU A 131 12.20 -25.16 5.87
CA LEU A 131 11.98 -26.03 4.71
C LEU A 131 13.29 -26.18 3.92
N ALA A 132 13.58 -27.38 3.41
CA ALA A 132 14.64 -27.60 2.44
C ALA A 132 14.18 -27.14 1.05
N VAL A 133 14.77 -26.07 0.55
CA VAL A 133 14.39 -25.46 -0.74
C VAL A 133 15.46 -25.73 -1.79
N ASN A 134 15.04 -26.28 -2.93
CA ASN A 134 15.90 -26.55 -4.09
C ASN A 134 16.21 -25.27 -4.88
N TYR A 135 17.48 -25.08 -5.22
CA TYR A 135 17.97 -23.95 -6.01
C TYR A 135 18.86 -24.41 -7.17
N SER A 136 18.68 -23.76 -8.33
CA SER A 136 19.54 -23.87 -9.50
C SER A 136 20.28 -22.54 -9.71
N GLU A 137 21.59 -22.52 -9.51
CA GLU A 137 22.38 -21.29 -9.60
C GLU A 137 23.79 -21.59 -10.14
N GLY A 138 24.23 -20.85 -11.17
CA GLY A 138 25.58 -21.01 -11.74
C GLY A 138 25.84 -22.36 -12.43
N GLY A 139 24.80 -23.12 -12.76
CA GLY A 139 24.91 -24.48 -13.31
C GLY A 139 25.03 -25.58 -12.24
N GLU A 140 24.91 -25.23 -10.96
CA GLU A 140 24.85 -26.18 -9.84
C GLU A 140 23.44 -26.22 -9.24
N GLU A 141 23.00 -27.41 -8.83
CA GLU A 141 21.79 -27.62 -8.04
C GLU A 141 22.17 -27.86 -6.57
N PHE A 142 21.51 -27.18 -5.65
CA PHE A 142 21.72 -27.38 -4.21
C PHE A 142 20.48 -27.03 -3.38
N GLN A 143 20.45 -27.51 -2.14
CA GLN A 143 19.39 -27.18 -1.18
C GLN A 143 19.86 -26.17 -0.14
N LEU A 144 18.99 -25.23 0.22
CA LEU A 144 19.20 -24.35 1.38
C LEU A 144 17.96 -24.30 2.26
N PRO A 145 18.14 -24.15 3.59
CA PRO A 145 17.04 -23.96 4.51
C PRO A 145 16.34 -22.62 4.27
N TYR A 146 15.02 -22.63 4.18
CA TYR A 146 14.18 -21.43 4.05
C TYR A 146 13.07 -21.46 5.11
N TRP A 147 13.02 -20.40 5.92
CA TRP A 147 12.05 -20.23 6.99
C TRP A 147 10.76 -19.59 6.50
N ILE A 148 9.65 -20.22 6.87
CA ILE A 148 8.29 -19.69 6.71
C ILE A 148 7.49 -19.84 8.00
N THR A 149 6.34 -19.18 8.04
CA THR A 149 5.29 -19.49 9.01
C THR A 149 4.02 -19.85 8.27
N MET A 150 3.49 -21.05 8.52
CA MET A 150 2.15 -21.45 8.07
C MET A 150 1.12 -21.06 9.12
N TYR A 151 -0.10 -20.74 8.70
CA TYR A 151 -1.21 -20.54 9.62
C TYR A 151 -2.56 -20.95 9.02
N ARG A 152 -3.49 -21.23 9.94
CA ARG A 152 -4.85 -21.61 9.62
C ARG A 152 -5.80 -21.23 10.76
N PHE A 153 -7.03 -20.83 10.43
CA PHE A 153 -8.08 -20.59 11.41
C PHE A 153 -8.79 -21.92 11.78
N PHE A 154 -9.49 -22.03 12.91
CA PHE A 154 -10.38 -23.17 13.22
C PHE A 154 -11.61 -22.66 14.00
N GLY A 155 -12.73 -23.39 13.98
CA GLY A 155 -13.93 -23.09 14.80
C GLY A 155 -15.02 -22.23 14.14
N ALA A 156 -15.98 -21.79 14.97
CA ALA A 156 -17.25 -21.14 14.58
C ALA A 156 -17.10 -19.72 14.01
N ASP A 157 -15.90 -19.11 14.08
CA ASP A 157 -15.63 -17.75 13.61
C ASP A 157 -15.22 -17.68 12.12
N ARG A 158 -15.64 -18.65 11.28
CA ARG A 158 -15.16 -18.79 9.89
C ARG A 158 -16.21 -18.47 8.83
N SER A 159 -15.75 -17.85 7.74
CA SER A 159 -16.38 -18.00 6.43
C SER A 159 -16.00 -19.37 5.84
N GLU A 160 -16.90 -20.01 5.10
CA GLU A 160 -16.64 -21.30 4.42
C GLU A 160 -15.38 -21.24 3.54
N ALA A 161 -15.15 -20.11 2.88
CA ALA A 161 -13.97 -19.86 2.04
C ALA A 161 -12.63 -19.96 2.78
N ASP A 162 -12.59 -19.65 4.08
CA ASP A 162 -11.36 -19.72 4.89
C ASP A 162 -11.08 -21.14 5.40
N GLN A 163 -12.02 -22.07 5.24
CA GLN A 163 -11.87 -23.47 5.60
C GLN A 163 -11.13 -24.27 4.52
N HIS A 164 -11.09 -23.76 3.28
CA HIS A 164 -10.46 -24.39 2.11
C HIS A 164 -9.12 -23.75 1.71
N LYS A 165 -8.46 -23.06 2.64
CA LYS A 165 -7.18 -22.41 2.40
C LYS A 165 -6.17 -22.76 3.48
N LEU A 166 -4.94 -23.00 3.03
CA LEU A 166 -3.74 -22.91 3.87
C LEU A 166 -3.08 -21.58 3.59
N PHE A 167 -2.55 -20.94 4.62
CA PHE A 167 -1.83 -19.70 4.43
C PHE A 167 -0.40 -19.79 4.95
N TYR A 168 0.51 -19.04 4.34
CA TYR A 168 1.91 -19.00 4.75
C TYR A 168 2.59 -17.68 4.36
N TYR A 169 3.69 -17.33 5.02
CA TYR A 169 4.49 -16.13 4.68
C TYR A 169 5.97 -16.36 5.01
N PRO A 170 6.89 -15.60 4.39
CA PRO A 170 8.31 -15.82 4.55
C PRO A 170 8.81 -15.13 5.82
N THR A 171 9.64 -15.83 6.58
CA THR A 171 10.34 -15.27 7.75
C THR A 171 11.84 -15.21 7.54
N THR A 172 12.33 -15.65 6.38
CA THR A 172 13.76 -15.56 6.00
C THR A 172 14.14 -14.14 5.58
N LYS A 173 15.30 -13.69 6.07
CA LYS A 173 16.04 -12.51 5.61
C LYS A 173 17.51 -12.86 5.44
N LEU A 174 18.18 -12.17 4.54
CA LEU A 174 19.62 -12.31 4.29
C LEU A 174 20.31 -11.02 4.73
N ILE A 175 21.46 -11.14 5.39
CA ILE A 175 22.26 -10.01 5.87
C ILE A 175 23.65 -10.10 5.27
N GLY A 176 24.31 -8.98 5.03
CA GLY A 176 25.71 -8.96 4.65
C GLY A 176 26.29 -7.57 4.72
N LYS A 177 27.40 -7.40 4.03
CA LYS A 177 28.19 -6.16 4.05
C LYS A 177 28.27 -5.60 2.63
N LEU A 178 27.87 -4.35 2.48
CA LEU A 178 28.02 -3.57 1.26
C LEU A 178 29.31 -2.77 1.36
N GLU A 179 30.30 -3.06 0.51
CA GLU A 179 31.56 -2.32 0.43
C GLU A 179 31.64 -1.56 -0.89
N LEU A 180 31.49 -0.24 -0.84
CA LEU A 180 31.53 0.64 -2.01
C LEU A 180 32.39 1.87 -1.68
N ASP A 181 33.23 2.29 -2.62
CA ASP A 181 34.07 3.51 -2.50
C ASP A 181 34.85 3.62 -1.18
N GLY A 182 35.34 2.50 -0.65
CA GLY A 182 36.13 2.46 0.60
C GLY A 182 35.31 2.60 1.90
N GLN A 183 33.97 2.65 1.80
CA GLN A 183 33.06 2.64 2.94
C GLN A 183 32.27 1.33 3.00
N SER A 184 31.76 1.03 4.20
CA SER A 184 31.03 -0.20 4.49
C SER A 184 29.71 0.11 5.18
N ALA A 185 28.63 -0.55 4.77
CA ALA A 185 27.38 -0.60 5.52
C ALA A 185 26.84 -2.03 5.64
N MET A 186 26.10 -2.29 6.72
CA MET A 186 25.30 -3.50 6.82
C MET A 186 24.13 -3.40 5.83
N VAL A 187 23.88 -4.50 5.14
CA VAL A 187 22.77 -4.62 4.18
C VAL A 187 21.90 -5.81 4.54
N VAL A 188 20.58 -5.64 4.48
CA VAL A 188 19.62 -6.74 4.63
C VAL A 188 18.79 -6.85 3.36
N LEU A 189 18.74 -8.05 2.79
CA LEU A 189 17.90 -8.41 1.66
C LEU A 189 16.68 -9.19 2.15
N ALA A 190 15.50 -8.67 1.81
CA ALA A 190 14.23 -9.24 2.22
C ALA A 190 13.42 -9.75 1.03
N GLU A 191 13.04 -11.02 1.05
CA GLU A 191 12.10 -11.63 0.11
C GLU A 191 10.65 -11.44 0.61
N SER A 192 9.69 -11.24 -0.29
CA SER A 192 8.28 -10.97 0.09
C SER A 192 7.22 -11.59 -0.80
N TYR A 193 7.63 -12.29 -1.84
CA TYR A 193 6.75 -13.15 -2.61
C TYR A 193 6.56 -14.51 -1.95
N ALA A 194 7.31 -14.79 -0.88
CA ALA A 194 7.30 -16.08 -0.19
C ALA A 194 7.54 -17.25 -1.16
N THR A 195 8.34 -17.01 -2.20
CA THR A 195 8.62 -17.99 -3.25
C THR A 195 9.90 -18.73 -2.99
N GLY A 196 10.70 -18.34 -2.00
CA GLY A 196 12.04 -18.90 -1.80
C GLY A 196 13.07 -18.43 -2.84
N ASP A 197 12.66 -17.86 -3.96
CA ASP A 197 13.51 -17.35 -5.05
C ASP A 197 13.66 -15.83 -4.96
N PHE A 198 14.84 -15.38 -4.57
CA PHE A 198 15.16 -13.95 -4.41
C PHE A 198 15.36 -13.24 -5.75
N SER A 199 15.70 -13.97 -6.82
CA SER A 199 15.87 -13.39 -8.15
C SER A 199 14.55 -12.94 -8.77
N ALA A 200 13.44 -13.62 -8.41
CA ALA A 200 12.09 -13.24 -8.80
C ALA A 200 11.72 -11.79 -8.39
N MET A 201 12.41 -11.22 -7.38
CA MET A 201 12.23 -9.83 -6.99
C MET A 201 12.72 -8.84 -8.07
N MET A 202 13.68 -9.24 -8.91
CA MET A 202 14.16 -8.44 -10.04
C MET A 202 13.18 -8.46 -11.22
N GLU A 203 12.49 -9.57 -11.43
CA GLU A 203 11.50 -9.74 -12.52
C GLU A 203 10.15 -9.09 -12.19
N LYS A 204 9.83 -8.99 -10.90
CA LYS A 204 8.60 -8.41 -10.37
C LYS A 204 8.94 -7.35 -9.32
N PRO A 205 9.34 -6.13 -9.69
CA PRO A 205 9.60 -5.08 -8.72
C PRO A 205 8.27 -4.56 -8.11
N GLN A 206 8.15 -4.65 -6.79
CA GLN A 206 6.89 -4.61 -6.01
C GLN A 206 5.98 -3.37 -6.18
N SER A 207 4.67 -3.60 -5.91
CA SER A 207 3.61 -2.59 -5.65
C SER A 207 2.95 -2.70 -4.24
N ARG A 208 3.32 -3.68 -3.39
CA ARG A 208 3.05 -3.73 -1.95
C ARG A 208 4.19 -4.43 -1.19
N GLY A 209 4.69 -3.78 -0.12
CA GLY A 209 5.29 -4.37 1.09
C GLY A 209 6.40 -5.44 0.98
N VAL A 210 7.57 -5.06 1.53
CA VAL A 210 8.62 -5.88 2.17
C VAL A 210 9.81 -6.38 1.31
N GLY A 211 9.88 -6.06 0.00
CA GLY A 211 10.89 -6.65 -0.90
C GLY A 211 11.89 -5.63 -1.37
N GLY A 212 13.10 -5.69 -0.81
CA GLY A 212 14.07 -4.64 -1.04
C GLY A 212 15.36 -4.84 -0.28
N ILE A 213 16.21 -3.82 -0.44
CA ILE A 213 17.48 -3.69 0.22
C ILE A 213 17.30 -2.71 1.38
N MET A 214 17.70 -3.11 2.58
CA MET A 214 17.80 -2.21 3.73
C MET A 214 19.27 -1.94 4.00
N ILE A 215 19.64 -0.68 4.17
CA ILE A 215 21.03 -0.24 4.33
C ILE A 215 21.15 0.55 5.63
N ASP A 216 22.07 0.12 6.48
CA ASP A 216 22.44 0.82 7.71
C ASP A 216 23.27 2.07 7.36
N TYR A 217 22.58 3.16 7.02
CA TYR A 217 23.21 4.42 6.61
C TYR A 217 23.90 5.17 7.76
N ASN A 218 23.44 4.99 9.00
CA ASN A 218 24.00 5.68 10.17
C ASN A 218 25.11 4.87 10.86
N GLY A 219 25.33 3.62 10.43
CA GLY A 219 26.45 2.78 10.86
C GLY A 219 26.35 2.34 12.32
N ASP A 220 25.14 2.29 12.88
CA ASP A 220 24.92 1.93 14.29
C ASP A 220 24.77 0.42 14.51
N GLY A 221 24.87 -0.37 13.43
CA GLY A 221 24.76 -1.81 13.43
C GLY A 221 23.31 -2.31 13.51
N LYS A 222 22.32 -1.44 13.29
CA LYS A 222 20.89 -1.78 13.33
C LYS A 222 20.19 -1.28 12.08
N ILE A 223 19.28 -2.11 11.56
CA ILE A 223 18.28 -1.64 10.60
C ILE A 223 17.07 -1.15 11.40
N GLU A 224 16.82 0.16 11.37
CA GLU A 224 15.64 0.79 11.93
C GLU A 224 14.43 0.51 11.02
N THR A 225 13.61 -0.44 11.43
CA THR A 225 12.30 -0.70 10.86
C THR A 225 11.21 -0.08 11.75
N ASP A 226 10.16 0.53 11.19
CA ASP A 226 9.14 1.24 11.98
C ASP A 226 8.60 0.30 13.07
N ARG A 227 8.72 0.70 14.34
CA ARG A 227 8.28 -0.09 15.50
C ARG A 227 6.80 -0.45 15.51
N ARG A 228 5.99 0.07 14.57
CA ARG A 228 4.57 -0.30 14.41
C ARG A 228 4.34 -1.34 13.32
N MET A 229 5.29 -1.56 12.40
CA MET A 229 5.31 -2.60 11.36
C MET A 229 6.78 -2.86 10.96
N PRO A 230 7.49 -3.82 11.60
CA PRO A 230 8.93 -3.98 11.47
C PRO A 230 9.44 -4.36 10.06
N GLU A 231 8.58 -4.44 9.05
CA GLU A 231 8.94 -4.94 7.74
C GLU A 231 8.42 -4.12 6.55
N MET A 232 7.78 -2.97 6.76
CA MET A 232 7.40 -2.12 5.62
C MET A 232 8.59 -1.27 5.14
N LEU A 233 8.96 -1.42 3.86
CA LEU A 233 9.73 -0.40 3.14
C LEU A 233 8.97 0.93 3.25
N GLY A 234 9.65 1.96 3.76
CA GLY A 234 9.06 3.23 4.20
C GLY A 234 9.78 3.87 5.39
N THR A 235 10.80 3.21 5.96
CA THR A 235 11.80 3.86 6.82
C THR A 235 12.94 4.43 5.99
N ASP A 236 13.67 5.40 6.56
CA ASP A 236 14.77 6.12 5.92
C ASP A 236 15.95 5.19 5.48
N GLN A 237 15.95 3.92 5.91
CA GLN A 237 16.99 2.92 5.64
C GLN A 237 16.57 1.84 4.64
N SER A 238 15.44 2.00 3.96
CA SER A 238 14.81 0.93 3.18
C SER A 238 14.55 1.36 1.73
N VAL A 239 15.04 0.60 0.76
CA VAL A 239 14.95 0.92 -0.67
C VAL A 239 14.33 -0.27 -1.42
N LYS A 240 13.40 0.02 -2.35
CA LYS A 240 12.84 -1.01 -3.23
C LYS A 240 13.95 -1.55 -4.13
N ILE A 241 13.92 -2.83 -4.40
CA ILE A 241 14.98 -3.47 -5.18
C ILE A 241 15.17 -2.90 -6.60
N SER A 242 14.11 -2.32 -7.18
CA SER A 242 14.14 -1.66 -8.49
C SER A 242 14.66 -0.24 -8.48
N ASP A 243 14.65 0.41 -7.33
CA ASP A 243 14.93 1.84 -7.23
C ASP A 243 16.43 1.98 -6.92
N PRO A 244 17.14 2.94 -7.54
CA PRO A 244 18.50 3.24 -7.15
C PRO A 244 18.57 3.59 -5.66
N PHE A 245 19.59 3.10 -4.97
CA PHE A 245 19.91 3.51 -3.61
C PHE A 245 21.11 4.46 -3.61
N HIS A 246 21.10 5.42 -2.68
CA HIS A 246 22.22 6.33 -2.51
C HIS A 246 23.20 5.76 -1.51
N PHE A 247 24.50 5.90 -1.78
CA PHE A 247 25.56 5.54 -0.86
C PHE A 247 26.76 6.45 -1.12
N ASN A 248 27.24 7.12 -0.06
CA ASN A 248 28.42 7.99 -0.11
C ASN A 248 28.38 9.07 -1.24
N GLY A 249 27.23 9.73 -1.42
CA GLY A 249 27.08 10.80 -2.41
C GLY A 249 26.97 10.33 -3.86
N LYS A 250 26.85 9.02 -4.11
CA LYS A 250 26.58 8.43 -5.43
C LYS A 250 25.33 7.57 -5.40
N SER A 251 24.75 7.34 -6.56
CA SER A 251 23.57 6.49 -6.75
C SER A 251 24.01 5.14 -7.34
N TYR A 252 23.46 4.06 -6.81
CA TYR A 252 23.71 2.70 -7.28
C TYR A 252 22.39 1.98 -7.56
N ALA A 253 22.35 1.17 -8.60
CA ALA A 253 21.22 0.29 -8.90
C ALA A 253 21.60 -1.17 -8.68
N VAL A 254 20.68 -1.97 -8.13
CA VAL A 254 20.81 -3.42 -8.10
C VAL A 254 20.59 -3.97 -9.51
N LYS A 255 21.49 -4.83 -9.99
CA LYS A 255 21.46 -5.39 -11.34
C LYS A 255 21.05 -6.83 -11.42
N SER A 256 21.52 -7.63 -10.48
CA SER A 256 21.10 -9.01 -10.37
C SER A 256 21.12 -9.42 -8.92
N ILE A 257 20.29 -10.41 -8.63
CA ILE A 257 20.26 -11.12 -7.36
C ILE A 257 20.24 -12.59 -7.73
N SER A 258 21.06 -13.38 -7.06
CA SER A 258 21.05 -14.80 -7.31
C SER A 258 19.76 -15.44 -6.80
N PRO A 259 19.30 -16.58 -7.36
CA PRO A 259 18.05 -17.20 -6.92
C PRO A 259 18.02 -17.52 -5.43
N SER A 260 19.16 -17.92 -4.86
CA SER A 260 19.31 -18.17 -3.42
C SER A 260 19.38 -16.89 -2.56
N GLY A 261 19.56 -15.73 -3.20
CA GLY A 261 19.76 -14.41 -2.61
C GLY A 261 21.16 -14.18 -2.03
N ARG A 262 22.04 -15.18 -2.05
CA ARG A 262 23.35 -15.14 -1.38
C ARG A 262 24.35 -14.20 -2.07
N SER A 263 24.07 -13.79 -3.30
CA SER A 263 24.80 -12.71 -3.96
C SER A 263 23.86 -11.75 -4.66
N MET A 264 24.33 -10.50 -4.74
CA MET A 264 23.69 -9.40 -5.43
C MET A 264 24.77 -8.59 -6.14
N THR A 265 24.50 -8.10 -7.35
CA THR A 265 25.39 -7.15 -8.02
C THR A 265 24.77 -5.77 -8.05
N VAL A 266 25.60 -4.74 -7.83
CA VAL A 266 25.20 -3.33 -7.88
C VAL A 266 26.13 -2.56 -8.81
N GLU A 267 25.61 -1.55 -9.49
CA GLU A 267 26.42 -0.66 -10.34
C GLU A 267 26.06 0.81 -10.09
N PRO A 268 26.98 1.75 -10.32
CA PRO A 268 26.66 3.17 -10.23
C PRO A 268 25.77 3.62 -11.39
N VAL A 269 24.84 4.53 -11.10
CA VAL A 269 23.92 5.10 -12.08
C VAL A 269 23.90 6.62 -12.01
N ASP A 270 23.76 7.28 -13.16
CA ASP A 270 23.71 8.73 -13.27
C ASP A 270 22.26 9.22 -13.07
N VAL A 271 21.80 9.10 -11.82
CA VAL A 271 20.51 9.62 -11.38
C VAL A 271 20.81 10.80 -10.45
N PRO A 272 20.26 12.01 -10.73
CA PRO A 272 20.57 13.21 -9.97
C PRO A 272 20.50 12.97 -8.48
N THR A 273 21.57 13.33 -7.79
CA THR A 273 21.60 13.46 -6.34
C THR A 273 20.81 14.72 -5.99
N ASP A 274 19.50 14.69 -6.11
CA ASP A 274 18.74 15.38 -5.08
C ASP A 274 18.71 14.35 -3.94
N PRO A 275 19.67 14.38 -3.00
CA PRO A 275 19.45 13.65 -1.77
C PRO A 275 18.06 14.10 -1.29
N PRO A 276 17.25 13.23 -0.70
CA PRO A 276 16.38 13.77 0.29
C PRO A 276 17.30 14.42 1.33
N VAL A 277 17.47 15.75 1.22
CA VAL A 277 17.77 16.58 2.37
C VAL A 277 16.50 16.52 3.18
N TRP A 278 16.30 15.40 3.86
CA TRP A 278 15.58 15.45 5.09
C TRP A 278 16.52 16.26 5.99
N PRO A 279 16.21 17.51 6.36
CA PRO A 279 16.72 17.95 7.64
C PRO A 279 16.41 16.82 8.63
N GLU A 280 17.30 16.50 9.56
CA GLU A 280 16.91 15.69 10.71
C GLU A 280 15.71 16.38 11.36
N LEU A 281 14.50 16.05 10.91
CA LEU A 281 13.28 16.60 11.45
C LEU A 281 13.15 15.90 12.80
N PRO A 282 13.11 16.66 13.91
CA PRO A 282 13.13 16.06 15.22
C PRO A 282 11.99 15.06 15.34
N LYS A 283 12.32 13.78 15.58
CA LYS A 283 11.33 12.73 15.83
C LYS A 283 10.56 13.12 17.08
N VAL A 284 9.35 13.63 16.91
CA VAL A 284 8.50 14.06 18.02
C VAL A 284 7.99 12.83 18.80
N ALA A 285 8.58 12.55 19.96
CA ALA A 285 8.27 11.40 20.82
C ALA A 285 7.48 11.79 22.07
N VAL A 286 6.93 10.78 22.74
CA VAL A 286 6.35 10.96 24.08
C VAL A 286 7.50 11.26 25.06
N GLY A 287 7.32 12.29 25.88
CA GLY A 287 8.32 12.84 26.79
C GLY A 287 8.98 14.12 26.28
N ASP A 288 8.94 14.36 24.97
CA ASP A 288 9.59 15.51 24.36
C ASP A 288 8.82 16.81 24.62
N VAL A 289 9.57 17.91 24.66
CA VAL A 289 9.00 19.23 24.42
C VAL A 289 8.84 19.37 22.90
N PRO A 290 7.61 19.54 22.39
CA PRO A 290 7.37 19.56 20.96
C PRO A 290 7.94 20.82 20.29
N PRO A 291 8.14 20.79 18.96
CA PRO A 291 8.50 21.95 18.17
C PRO A 291 7.57 23.12 18.45
N GLN A 292 8.14 24.25 18.84
CA GLN A 292 7.38 25.46 19.11
C GLN A 292 6.96 26.11 17.79
N PHE A 293 5.74 26.64 17.74
CA PHE A 293 5.24 27.39 16.60
C PHE A 293 4.53 28.65 17.04
N THR A 294 4.53 29.63 16.13
CA THR A 294 3.72 30.83 16.17
C THR A 294 2.85 30.82 14.93
N ALA A 295 1.53 30.88 15.10
CA ALA A 295 0.58 30.89 14.00
C ALA A 295 -0.50 31.93 14.27
N THR A 296 -1.31 32.20 13.25
CA THR A 296 -2.55 32.97 13.41
C THR A 296 -3.71 31.99 13.34
N ASP A 297 -4.61 32.04 14.31
CA ASP A 297 -5.83 31.24 14.27
C ASP A 297 -6.86 31.83 13.30
N LEU A 298 -7.96 31.11 13.08
CA LEU A 298 -9.01 31.56 12.16
C LEU A 298 -9.60 32.93 12.54
N ASP A 299 -9.60 33.29 13.83
CA ASP A 299 -10.11 34.58 14.34
C ASP A 299 -9.11 35.72 14.20
N GLY A 300 -7.97 35.49 13.56
CA GLY A 300 -6.91 36.48 13.40
C GLY A 300 -6.11 36.70 14.69
N LYS A 301 -6.29 35.84 15.71
CA LYS A 301 -5.56 35.95 16.97
C LYS A 301 -4.25 35.18 16.87
N PRO A 302 -3.15 35.71 17.42
CA PRO A 302 -1.92 34.95 17.58
C PRO A 302 -2.17 33.70 18.41
N CYS A 303 -1.68 32.56 17.92
CA CYS A 303 -1.69 31.28 18.60
C CYS A 303 -0.25 30.78 18.69
N ASN A 304 0.40 31.05 19.82
CA ASN A 304 1.72 30.51 20.14
C ASN A 304 1.56 29.29 21.02
N LEU A 305 2.26 28.20 20.71
CA LEU A 305 2.20 27.00 21.55
C LEU A 305 2.70 27.27 22.98
N ALA A 306 3.74 28.11 23.11
CA ALA A 306 4.32 28.49 24.39
C ALA A 306 3.31 29.16 25.34
N ASP A 307 2.35 29.91 24.79
CA ASP A 307 1.32 30.61 25.57
C ASP A 307 0.29 29.65 26.19
N LEU A 308 0.26 28.39 25.74
CA LEU A 308 -0.63 27.35 26.25
C LEU A 308 -0.01 26.56 27.41
N LYS A 309 1.24 26.86 27.78
CA LYS A 309 1.89 26.25 28.95
C LYS A 309 1.06 26.50 30.21
N GLY A 310 0.95 25.48 31.07
CA GLY A 310 0.06 25.46 32.23
C GLY A 310 -1.30 24.81 31.97
N LYS A 311 -1.66 24.58 30.70
CA LYS A 311 -2.87 23.87 30.27
C LYS A 311 -2.54 22.50 29.70
N VAL A 312 -3.51 21.59 29.71
CA VAL A 312 -3.44 20.35 28.92
C VAL A 312 -3.85 20.69 27.50
N VAL A 313 -3.03 20.34 26.52
CA VAL A 313 -3.23 20.76 25.12
C VAL A 313 -3.32 19.54 24.21
N LEU A 314 -4.37 19.45 23.40
CA LEU A 314 -4.44 18.50 22.28
C LEU A 314 -4.11 19.25 20.99
N LEU A 315 -3.03 18.87 20.33
CA LEU A 315 -2.76 19.26 18.95
C LEU A 315 -3.41 18.23 18.02
N ASP A 316 -4.35 18.65 17.20
CA ASP A 316 -5.14 17.79 16.30
C ASP A 316 -4.87 18.19 14.84
N PHE A 317 -4.14 17.36 14.10
CA PHE A 317 -3.85 17.56 12.69
C PHE A 317 -4.89 16.83 11.84
N TRP A 318 -5.65 17.59 11.05
CA TRP A 318 -6.87 17.10 10.40
C TRP A 318 -7.16 17.88 9.11
N ALA A 319 -8.19 17.48 8.36
CA ALA A 319 -8.70 18.27 7.23
C ALA A 319 -10.16 17.94 6.91
N THR A 320 -10.87 18.86 6.27
CA THR A 320 -12.30 18.69 5.91
C THR A 320 -12.55 17.53 4.92
N TRP A 321 -11.57 17.24 4.07
CA TRP A 321 -11.61 16.15 3.08
C TRP A 321 -11.21 14.78 3.64
N CYS A 322 -10.71 14.73 4.88
CA CYS A 322 -10.19 13.51 5.50
C CYS A 322 -11.32 12.71 6.17
N GLY A 323 -11.78 11.65 5.50
CA GLY A 323 -12.84 10.76 6.02
C GLY A 323 -12.58 10.23 7.44
N PRO A 324 -11.40 9.65 7.74
CA PRO A 324 -11.07 9.21 9.09
C PRO A 324 -11.03 10.34 10.13
N CYS A 325 -10.61 11.54 9.76
CA CYS A 325 -10.63 12.71 10.66
C CYS A 325 -12.08 13.08 11.01
N MET A 326 -12.95 13.12 10.00
CA MET A 326 -14.39 13.37 10.21
C MET A 326 -15.07 12.28 11.05
N ALA A 327 -14.58 11.03 10.99
CA ALA A 327 -15.05 9.96 11.87
C ALA A 327 -14.60 10.12 13.32
N GLU A 328 -13.52 10.86 13.59
CA GLU A 328 -13.06 11.17 14.96
C GLU A 328 -13.75 12.42 15.55
N VAL A 329 -14.29 13.33 14.74
CA VAL A 329 -14.98 14.54 15.25
C VAL A 329 -16.08 14.21 16.28
N PRO A 330 -16.95 13.20 16.07
CA PRO A 330 -17.94 12.78 17.08
C PRO A 330 -17.31 12.23 18.37
N ASN A 331 -16.06 11.77 18.35
CA ASN A 331 -15.34 11.30 19.54
C ASN A 331 -14.65 12.44 20.29
N VAL A 332 -14.16 13.46 19.57
CA VAL A 332 -13.45 14.61 20.13
C VAL A 332 -14.41 15.62 20.76
N THR A 333 -15.54 15.87 20.11
CA THR A 333 -16.50 16.91 20.52
C THR A 333 -17.06 16.70 21.93
N PRO A 334 -17.48 15.49 22.35
CA PRO A 334 -17.94 15.25 23.72
C PRO A 334 -16.85 15.50 24.77
N VAL A 335 -15.60 15.12 24.48
CA VAL A 335 -14.46 15.34 25.38
C VAL A 335 -14.16 16.82 25.51
N TRP A 336 -14.17 17.56 24.39
CA TRP A 336 -14.05 19.01 24.41
C TRP A 336 -15.12 19.66 25.30
N MET A 337 -16.39 19.31 25.10
CA MET A 337 -17.49 19.87 25.90
C MET A 337 -17.36 19.56 27.40
N GLU A 338 -16.80 18.41 27.76
CA GLU A 338 -16.62 18.00 29.16
C GLU A 338 -15.46 18.74 29.88
N PHE A 339 -14.40 19.10 29.15
CA PHE A 339 -13.14 19.59 29.73
C PHE A 339 -12.72 21.01 29.34
N LYS A 340 -13.36 21.66 28.35
CA LYS A 340 -12.96 23.00 27.88
C LYS A 340 -12.85 24.07 28.98
N ASP A 341 -13.61 23.94 30.06
CA ASP A 341 -13.61 24.86 31.20
C ASP A 341 -12.65 24.40 32.34
N LYS A 342 -11.83 23.37 32.11
CA LYS A 342 -10.95 22.72 33.09
C LYS A 342 -9.48 22.76 32.66
N ASP A 343 -8.99 23.87 32.15
CA ASP A 343 -7.60 24.01 31.64
C ASP A 343 -7.24 23.02 30.52
N PHE A 344 -8.22 22.53 29.76
CA PHE A 344 -7.99 21.75 28.55
C PHE A 344 -8.22 22.61 27.31
N VAL A 345 -7.31 22.53 26.34
CA VAL A 345 -7.36 23.27 25.08
C VAL A 345 -7.15 22.31 23.92
N ILE A 346 -7.94 22.44 22.87
CA ILE A 346 -7.65 21.81 21.57
C ILE A 346 -7.18 22.89 20.60
N VAL A 347 -6.11 22.60 19.86
CA VAL A 347 -5.65 23.38 18.71
C VAL A 347 -5.70 22.46 17.49
N GLY A 348 -6.66 22.71 16.60
CA GLY A 348 -6.82 21.99 15.36
C GLY A 348 -5.96 22.62 14.25
N ILE A 349 -4.95 21.91 13.77
CA ILE A 349 -4.10 22.30 12.64
C ILE A 349 -4.69 21.69 11.36
N SER A 350 -5.29 22.53 10.52
CA SER A 350 -5.91 22.10 9.27
C SER A 350 -4.87 21.96 8.16
N LEU A 351 -4.90 20.81 7.48
CA LEU A 351 -4.19 20.53 6.24
C LEU A 351 -5.11 20.75 5.03
N ASP A 352 -6.10 21.63 5.14
CA ASP A 352 -6.89 22.05 3.99
C ASP A 352 -6.07 22.97 3.07
N SER A 353 -6.39 22.95 1.78
CA SER A 353 -5.98 23.97 0.83
C SER A 353 -7.13 24.95 0.59
N MET A 354 -6.86 26.08 -0.06
CA MET A 354 -7.94 26.99 -0.45
C MET A 354 -8.95 26.30 -1.38
N ALA A 355 -8.49 25.41 -2.27
CA ALA A 355 -9.36 24.63 -3.14
C ALA A 355 -10.28 23.69 -2.35
N SER A 356 -9.75 23.00 -1.32
CA SER A 356 -10.56 22.10 -0.51
C SER A 356 -11.60 22.85 0.30
N LEU A 357 -11.26 24.02 0.86
CA LEU A 357 -12.20 24.85 1.63
C LEU A 357 -13.29 25.50 0.77
N LEU A 358 -12.96 26.03 -0.40
CA LEU A 358 -13.98 26.59 -1.30
C LEU A 358 -15.06 25.56 -1.67
N SER A 359 -14.72 24.27 -1.55
CA SER A 359 -15.58 23.15 -1.92
C SER A 359 -16.11 22.35 -0.73
N CYS A 360 -15.76 22.70 0.52
CA CYS A 360 -16.04 21.85 1.68
C CYS A 360 -17.51 21.85 2.11
N ASN A 361 -18.25 22.91 1.78
CA ASN A 361 -19.68 23.06 2.08
C ASN A 361 -20.59 22.91 0.86
N LEU A 362 -19.99 22.75 -0.32
CA LEU A 362 -20.76 22.52 -1.53
C LEU A 362 -21.38 21.14 -1.49
N GLU A 363 -22.62 21.04 -1.96
CA GLU A 363 -23.18 19.72 -2.21
C GLU A 363 -22.32 19.01 -3.27
N ARG A 364 -22.15 17.69 -3.14
CA ARG A 364 -21.40 16.89 -4.12
C ARG A 364 -21.89 17.06 -5.57
N THR A 365 -23.14 17.49 -5.74
CA THR A 365 -23.81 17.74 -7.02
C THR A 365 -23.49 19.11 -7.64
N ASP A 366 -22.94 20.05 -6.88
CA ASP A 366 -22.56 21.39 -7.38
C ASP A 366 -21.23 21.35 -8.14
N GLN A 367 -21.16 20.48 -9.16
CA GLN A 367 -19.90 20.18 -9.80
C GLN A 367 -19.31 21.37 -10.55
N ALA A 368 -20.16 22.16 -11.19
CA ALA A 368 -19.73 23.39 -11.85
C ALA A 368 -19.05 24.34 -10.85
N ALA A 369 -19.59 24.48 -9.64
CA ALA A 369 -18.99 25.32 -8.60
C ALA A 369 -17.69 24.73 -8.07
N ARG A 370 -17.59 23.40 -7.90
CA ARG A 370 -16.35 22.73 -7.49
C ARG A 370 -15.24 22.90 -8.53
N VAL A 371 -15.55 22.73 -9.82
CA VAL A 371 -14.60 22.96 -10.93
C VAL A 371 -14.19 24.44 -11.05
N ALA A 372 -15.13 25.36 -10.84
CA ALA A 372 -14.82 26.79 -10.86
C ALA A 372 -13.91 27.19 -9.69
N ASN A 373 -14.19 26.69 -8.48
CA ASN A 373 -13.38 26.94 -7.28
C ASN A 373 -11.98 26.36 -7.41
N ALA A 374 -11.90 25.14 -7.95
CA ALA A 374 -10.69 24.46 -8.31
C ALA A 374 -9.82 25.26 -9.29
N GLN A 375 -10.43 25.76 -10.38
CA GLN A 375 -9.74 26.59 -11.36
C GLN A 375 -9.27 27.91 -10.77
N LEU A 376 -10.08 28.54 -9.93
CA LEU A 376 -9.70 29.77 -9.23
C LEU A 376 -8.50 29.54 -8.31
N ALA A 377 -8.47 28.44 -7.56
CA ALA A 377 -7.34 28.10 -6.70
C ALA A 377 -6.05 27.87 -7.51
N ARG A 378 -6.14 27.14 -8.64
CA ARG A 378 -5.00 26.97 -9.56
C ARG A 378 -4.48 28.28 -10.11
N ASN A 379 -5.37 29.20 -10.50
CA ASN A 379 -4.95 30.51 -11.01
C ASN A 379 -4.20 31.30 -9.93
N ILE A 380 -4.60 31.18 -8.66
CA ILE A 380 -3.94 31.85 -7.55
C ILE A 380 -2.55 31.23 -7.28
N GLU A 381 -2.44 29.91 -7.27
CA GLU A 381 -1.16 29.20 -7.08
C GLU A 381 -0.17 29.48 -8.23
N ALA A 382 -0.66 29.52 -9.47
CA ALA A 382 0.14 29.84 -10.65
C ALA A 382 0.51 31.34 -10.78
N GLY A 383 0.02 32.19 -9.87
CA GLY A 383 0.24 33.64 -9.93
C GLY A 383 -0.49 34.34 -11.08
N SER A 384 -1.45 33.67 -11.73
CA SER A 384 -2.22 34.19 -12.87
C SER A 384 -3.56 34.83 -12.48
N ALA A 385 -3.98 34.72 -11.22
CA ALA A 385 -5.14 35.42 -10.67
C ALA A 385 -4.82 36.88 -10.31
N THR A 386 -5.80 37.76 -10.45
CA THR A 386 -5.68 39.15 -9.97
C THR A 386 -5.66 39.20 -8.44
N ALA A 387 -5.14 40.31 -7.88
CA ALA A 387 -5.14 40.53 -6.44
C ALA A 387 -6.56 40.47 -5.83
N ASP A 388 -7.56 41.02 -6.54
CA ASP A 388 -8.96 40.99 -6.10
C ASP A 388 -9.56 39.58 -6.12
N GLN A 389 -9.23 38.78 -7.14
CA GLN A 389 -9.65 37.38 -7.23
C GLN A 389 -9.07 36.55 -6.08
N LYS A 390 -7.77 36.75 -5.79
CA LYS A 390 -7.09 36.09 -4.68
C LYS A 390 -7.75 36.45 -3.34
N LYS A 391 -7.89 37.75 -3.07
CA LYS A 391 -8.49 38.26 -1.82
C LYS A 391 -9.94 37.78 -1.65
N GLY A 392 -10.72 37.77 -2.74
CA GLY A 392 -12.10 37.27 -2.73
C GLY A 392 -12.18 35.76 -2.45
N ALA A 393 -11.29 34.97 -3.04
CA ALA A 393 -11.20 33.52 -2.83
C ALA A 393 -10.81 33.17 -1.39
N GLU A 394 -9.79 33.82 -0.85
CA GLU A 394 -9.34 33.63 0.55
C GLU A 394 -10.48 33.96 1.53
N ALA A 395 -11.13 35.10 1.35
CA ALA A 395 -12.26 35.49 2.19
C ALA A 395 -13.42 34.49 2.11
N ARG A 396 -13.68 33.91 0.94
CA ARG A 396 -14.70 32.87 0.77
C ARG A 396 -14.29 31.55 1.41
N ALA A 397 -13.07 31.07 1.17
CA ALA A 397 -12.56 29.84 1.75
C ALA A 397 -12.63 29.86 3.29
N LEU A 398 -12.26 30.98 3.91
CA LEU A 398 -12.37 31.16 5.35
C LEU A 398 -13.82 31.17 5.84
N ARG A 399 -14.76 31.78 5.10
CA ARG A 399 -16.19 31.71 5.43
C ARG A 399 -16.71 30.29 5.36
N GLU A 400 -16.35 29.54 4.32
CA GLU A 400 -16.77 28.14 4.19
C GLU A 400 -16.18 27.28 5.30
N PHE A 401 -14.90 27.48 5.63
CA PHE A 401 -14.27 26.73 6.70
C PHE A 401 -14.93 26.98 8.05
N ARG A 402 -15.26 28.24 8.37
CA ARG A 402 -16.00 28.62 9.58
C ARG A 402 -17.36 27.94 9.64
N ALA A 403 -18.13 28.01 8.55
CA ALA A 403 -19.43 27.35 8.49
C ALA A 403 -19.31 25.83 8.63
N PHE A 404 -18.22 25.20 8.15
CA PHE A 404 -17.98 23.78 8.34
C PHE A 404 -17.75 23.44 9.82
N ILE A 405 -16.79 24.10 10.47
CA ILE A 405 -16.46 23.82 11.87
C ILE A 405 -17.66 24.09 12.80
N ASP A 406 -18.45 25.14 12.53
CA ASP A 406 -19.66 25.47 13.28
C ASP A 406 -20.70 24.35 13.18
N ARG A 407 -20.98 23.86 11.96
CA ARG A 407 -21.92 22.75 11.75
C ARG A 407 -21.50 21.44 12.42
N HIS A 408 -20.20 21.24 12.61
CA HIS A 408 -19.64 20.05 13.25
C HIS A 408 -19.36 20.23 14.75
N GLY A 409 -19.72 21.38 15.34
CA GLY A 409 -19.52 21.64 16.77
C GLY A 409 -18.05 21.79 17.18
N MET A 410 -17.17 22.04 16.22
CA MET A 410 -15.72 22.15 16.40
C MET A 410 -15.37 23.56 16.90
N THR A 411 -15.77 23.86 18.13
CA THR A 411 -15.70 25.20 18.73
C THR A 411 -14.32 25.53 19.33
N TRP A 412 -13.32 24.68 19.13
CA TRP A 412 -11.96 24.91 19.58
C TRP A 412 -11.16 25.74 18.58
N ARG A 413 -9.92 26.09 18.93
CA ARG A 413 -9.08 26.95 18.08
C ARG A 413 -8.61 26.18 16.85
N HIS A 414 -8.66 26.83 15.69
CA HIS A 414 -8.22 26.27 14.42
C HIS A 414 -7.15 27.13 13.76
N ILE A 415 -6.11 26.50 13.26
CA ILE A 415 -5.04 27.10 12.46
C ILE A 415 -5.17 26.56 11.04
N TYR A 416 -5.01 27.45 10.05
CA TYR A 416 -5.03 27.12 8.64
C TYR A 416 -4.06 28.03 7.90
N ASP A 417 -3.17 27.44 7.10
CA ASP A 417 -2.20 28.18 6.27
C ASP A 417 -2.41 27.96 4.76
N GLY A 418 -3.37 27.12 4.37
CA GLY A 418 -3.71 26.81 2.98
C GLY A 418 -2.67 25.98 2.22
N LYS A 419 -1.61 25.49 2.89
CA LYS A 419 -0.48 24.82 2.24
C LYS A 419 -0.63 23.29 2.14
N TYR A 420 -1.76 22.72 2.57
CA TYR A 420 -2.01 21.28 2.48
C TYR A 420 -0.91 20.47 3.20
N TRP A 421 -0.33 19.43 2.58
CA TRP A 421 0.81 18.68 3.16
C TRP A 421 2.11 19.51 3.28
N LYS A 422 2.21 20.68 2.64
CA LYS A 422 3.33 21.62 2.84
C LYS A 422 3.11 22.56 4.04
N ALA A 423 2.06 22.33 4.84
CA ALA A 423 1.80 23.10 6.05
C ALA A 423 2.98 23.04 7.01
N GLU A 424 3.46 24.20 7.44
CA GLU A 424 4.74 24.33 8.14
C GLU A 424 4.71 23.59 9.49
N ILE A 425 3.61 23.72 10.23
CA ILE A 425 3.43 23.03 11.51
C ILE A 425 3.33 21.51 11.32
N ALA A 426 2.69 21.04 10.25
CA ALA A 426 2.62 19.60 9.97
C ALA A 426 4.01 19.03 9.68
N GLN A 427 4.85 19.77 8.93
CA GLN A 427 6.24 19.40 8.64
C GLN A 427 7.11 19.39 9.90
N MET A 428 6.99 20.40 10.77
CA MET A 428 7.73 20.47 12.04
C MET A 428 7.46 19.26 12.94
N TYR A 429 6.24 18.72 12.91
CA TYR A 429 5.80 17.61 13.75
C TYR A 429 5.92 16.23 13.08
N ASP A 430 6.54 16.16 11.90
CA ASP A 430 6.67 14.94 11.08
C ASP A 430 5.30 14.25 10.82
N VAL A 431 4.27 15.05 10.55
CA VAL A 431 2.92 14.55 10.28
C VAL A 431 2.84 14.03 8.85
N ARG A 432 3.01 12.71 8.68
CA ARG A 432 2.93 12.01 7.38
C ARG A 432 1.56 11.39 7.07
N SER A 433 0.64 11.42 8.03
CA SER A 433 -0.71 10.88 7.89
C SER A 433 -1.65 11.56 8.86
N ILE A 434 -2.90 11.79 8.46
CA ILE A 434 -3.96 12.35 9.31
C ILE A 434 -5.12 11.35 9.48
N PRO A 435 -5.82 11.34 10.64
CA PRO A 435 -5.66 12.26 11.77
C PRO A 435 -4.39 11.97 12.58
N ALA A 436 -3.63 13.00 12.92
CA ALA A 436 -2.50 12.89 13.85
C ALA A 436 -2.78 13.73 15.08
N MET A 437 -2.54 13.17 16.27
CA MET A 437 -2.89 13.82 17.54
C MET A 437 -1.72 13.75 18.51
N PHE A 438 -1.48 14.84 19.24
CA PHE A 438 -0.48 14.91 20.29
C PHE A 438 -1.11 15.55 21.52
N LEU A 439 -1.09 14.85 22.65
CA LEU A 439 -1.57 15.37 23.93
C LEU A 439 -0.37 15.84 24.75
N LEU A 440 -0.41 17.10 25.16
CA LEU A 440 0.61 17.74 25.97
C LEU A 440 0.09 17.94 27.40
N ASP A 441 0.96 17.77 28.38
CA ASP A 441 0.68 18.11 29.77
C ASP A 441 0.83 19.61 30.06
N ARG A 442 0.56 20.00 31.32
CA ARG A 442 0.71 21.39 31.78
C ARG A 442 2.14 21.92 31.70
N SER A 443 3.16 21.06 31.65
CA SER A 443 4.55 21.48 31.48
C SER A 443 4.90 21.79 30.02
N GLY A 444 4.03 21.37 29.09
CA GLY A 444 4.23 21.49 27.65
C GLY A 444 4.92 20.27 27.03
N LYS A 445 5.01 19.14 27.74
CA LYS A 445 5.59 17.89 27.22
C LYS A 445 4.52 17.01 26.60
N ILE A 446 4.86 16.29 25.54
CA ILE A 446 3.97 15.29 24.95
C ILE A 446 3.87 14.10 25.89
N ILE A 447 2.65 13.73 26.28
CA ILE A 447 2.38 12.59 27.16
C ILE A 447 1.73 11.41 26.45
N LYS A 448 1.03 11.63 25.33
CA LYS A 448 0.45 10.58 24.46
C LYS A 448 0.34 11.07 23.03
N LYS A 449 0.29 10.15 22.05
CA LYS A 449 0.04 10.50 20.64
C LYS A 449 -0.78 9.46 19.85
N ASN A 450 -1.43 9.91 18.78
CA ASN A 450 -2.05 9.09 17.73
C ASN A 450 -3.01 8.00 18.24
N ASN A 451 -2.68 6.71 18.04
CA ASN A 451 -3.57 5.58 18.34
C ASN A 451 -3.94 5.45 19.83
N GLU A 452 -3.16 6.08 20.72
CA GLU A 452 -3.43 6.19 22.15
C GLU A 452 -4.53 7.21 22.46
N LEU A 453 -4.89 8.06 21.49
CA LEU A 453 -5.84 9.16 21.62
C LEU A 453 -7.09 8.98 20.75
N ARG A 454 -7.11 8.03 19.80
CA ARG A 454 -8.26 7.79 18.90
C ARG A 454 -9.43 7.08 19.61
N GLY A 455 -10.64 7.57 19.37
CA GLY A 455 -11.86 7.12 20.05
C GLY A 455 -12.12 7.82 21.38
N GLU A 456 -13.40 8.09 21.67
CA GLU A 456 -13.85 8.93 22.80
C GLU A 456 -13.30 8.44 24.15
N GLY A 457 -13.37 7.14 24.41
CA GLY A 457 -12.96 6.55 25.69
C GLY A 457 -11.47 6.73 26.00
N LYS A 458 -10.61 6.56 24.98
CA LYS A 458 -9.16 6.74 25.14
C LYS A 458 -8.80 8.20 25.33
N LEU A 459 -9.38 9.08 24.51
CA LEU A 459 -9.15 10.52 24.60
C LEU A 459 -9.61 11.07 25.96
N ARG A 460 -10.83 10.73 26.39
CA ARG A 460 -11.38 11.12 27.70
C ARG A 460 -10.47 10.70 28.84
N ALA A 461 -10.02 9.44 28.84
CA ALA A 461 -9.15 8.91 29.87
C ALA A 461 -7.80 9.66 29.91
N ALA A 462 -7.20 9.88 28.75
CA ALA A 462 -5.92 10.59 28.62
C ALA A 462 -6.02 12.05 29.11
N VAL A 463 -7.08 12.77 28.73
CA VAL A 463 -7.30 14.16 29.18
C VAL A 463 -7.52 14.19 30.69
N LYS A 464 -8.35 13.28 31.24
CA LYS A 464 -8.59 13.20 32.69
C LYS A 464 -7.31 12.92 33.48
N GLU A 465 -6.49 12.00 33.00
CA GLU A 465 -5.17 11.69 33.58
C GLU A 465 -4.27 12.93 33.58
N ALA A 466 -4.15 13.60 32.43
CA ALA A 466 -3.32 14.79 32.26
C ALA A 466 -3.77 15.97 33.13
N LEU A 467 -5.08 16.10 33.39
CA LEU A 467 -5.64 17.16 34.21
C LEU A 467 -5.39 16.97 35.72
N VAL A 468 -5.26 15.72 36.16
CA VAL A 468 -4.99 15.34 37.56
C VAL A 468 -3.48 15.32 37.86
N GLY A 469 -2.65 14.99 36.88
CA GLY A 469 -1.20 14.94 37.03
C GLY A 469 -0.59 16.27 37.48
N LYS A 470 0.27 16.23 38.52
CA LYS A 470 1.17 17.35 38.83
C LYS A 470 2.19 17.50 37.69
N ALA A 471 2.62 18.73 37.41
CA ALA A 471 3.63 19.03 36.40
C ALA A 471 4.83 18.07 36.54
N SER A 472 5.12 17.30 35.48
CA SER A 472 6.18 16.31 35.46
C SER A 472 7.55 16.95 35.70
N THR A 473 8.15 16.69 36.86
CA THR A 473 9.58 16.84 37.11
C THR A 473 10.26 15.48 36.92
N ASP A 474 11.15 15.43 35.93
CA ASP A 474 12.21 14.44 35.66
C ASP A 474 11.87 13.03 35.12
N ALA A 475 12.71 12.62 34.17
CA ALA A 475 12.69 11.39 33.39
C ALA A 475 13.54 10.28 34.03
N ALA A 476 13.15 9.01 33.83
CA ALA A 476 13.95 7.84 34.20
C ALA A 476 14.26 6.96 32.96
N PRO A 477 15.49 6.41 32.81
CA PRO A 477 15.90 5.70 31.61
C PRO A 477 15.65 4.18 31.67
N ALA A 478 15.54 3.58 30.49
CA ALA A 478 15.32 2.15 30.24
C ALA A 478 16.57 1.29 30.52
N GLY A 479 16.37 0.14 31.19
CA GLY A 479 17.41 -0.84 31.53
C GLY A 479 17.67 -1.89 30.44
N LYS A 480 18.96 -2.19 30.21
CA LYS A 480 19.49 -3.26 29.34
C LYS A 480 19.53 -4.61 30.09
N GLY A 481 19.23 -5.70 29.39
CA GLY A 481 19.49 -7.08 29.84
C GLY A 481 20.42 -7.82 28.88
N THR A 482 21.54 -8.33 29.40
CA THR A 482 22.62 -9.06 28.72
C THR A 482 22.48 -10.58 28.86
N ARG A 483 23.18 -11.33 27.96
CA ARG A 483 23.83 -12.67 28.10
C ARG A 483 23.40 -13.66 26.99
N THR A 484 24.21 -14.58 26.46
CA THR A 484 25.67 -14.85 26.30
C THR A 484 25.74 -16.05 25.33
N SER A 485 26.78 -16.13 24.50
CA SER A 485 27.05 -17.21 23.53
C SER A 485 27.62 -18.48 24.18
N ALA A 486 27.50 -19.62 23.49
CA ALA A 486 28.54 -20.67 23.46
C ALA A 486 28.34 -21.65 22.29
N LEU A 487 29.47 -22.02 21.68
CA LEU A 487 29.69 -22.78 20.46
C LEU A 487 29.54 -24.31 20.60
N GLY A 488 29.36 -25.01 19.47
CA GLY A 488 29.53 -26.47 19.34
C GLY A 488 29.75 -26.94 17.90
N ARG A 489 30.94 -27.47 17.64
CA ARG A 489 31.62 -27.84 16.37
C ARG A 489 30.95 -28.85 15.40
N ALA A 490 31.43 -28.77 14.15
CA ALA A 490 31.16 -29.54 12.94
C ALA A 490 31.85 -30.93 12.82
N MET A 491 31.42 -31.76 11.86
CA MET A 491 32.25 -32.71 11.06
C MET A 491 31.49 -33.28 9.81
N PRO A 492 32.18 -33.89 8.81
CA PRO A 492 32.03 -33.53 7.39
C PRO A 492 31.39 -34.59 6.46
N ALA A 493 30.98 -34.15 5.26
CA ALA A 493 30.45 -34.95 4.17
C ALA A 493 31.55 -35.49 3.21
N ARG A 494 31.25 -36.63 2.56
CA ARG A 494 32.06 -37.24 1.49
C ARG A 494 31.21 -37.40 0.22
N ARG A 495 31.80 -36.97 -0.90
CA ARG A 495 31.38 -37.01 -2.32
C ARG A 495 30.64 -38.27 -2.80
N LEU A 496 29.75 -38.11 -3.80
CA LEU A 496 29.98 -38.57 -5.19
C LEU A 496 28.87 -38.11 -6.16
N LEU A 497 29.29 -37.53 -7.28
CA LEU A 497 28.54 -37.23 -8.51
C LEU A 497 28.32 -38.53 -9.32
N ALA A 498 27.20 -38.65 -10.04
CA ALA A 498 27.17 -38.71 -11.52
C ALA A 498 25.82 -39.21 -12.11
N ASP A 499 25.43 -38.53 -13.19
CA ASP A 499 24.68 -38.95 -14.38
C ASP A 499 23.14 -38.88 -14.43
N ALA A 500 22.68 -37.91 -15.24
CA ALA A 500 21.31 -37.72 -15.73
C ALA A 500 21.10 -38.39 -17.11
N SER A 501 19.84 -38.73 -17.42
CA SER A 501 19.42 -39.29 -18.73
C SER A 501 18.18 -38.55 -19.30
N PRO A 502 18.00 -38.47 -20.64
CA PRO A 502 17.09 -37.52 -21.28
C PRO A 502 15.72 -38.13 -21.65
N ALA A 503 14.64 -37.58 -21.11
CA ALA A 503 13.27 -37.93 -21.54
C ALA A 503 12.26 -36.79 -21.28
N VAL A 504 12.38 -35.66 -22.00
CA VAL A 504 11.39 -34.55 -21.94
C VAL A 504 10.79 -34.21 -23.32
N GLY A 505 11.19 -34.89 -24.39
CA GLY A 505 10.84 -34.50 -25.77
C GLY A 505 9.45 -34.95 -26.31
N ALA A 506 8.66 -35.77 -25.61
CA ALA A 506 7.60 -36.55 -26.27
C ALA A 506 6.14 -36.29 -25.84
N ARG A 507 5.81 -35.16 -25.20
CA ARG A 507 4.42 -34.91 -24.70
C ARG A 507 3.71 -33.64 -25.18
N LEU A 508 4.16 -32.95 -26.23
CA LEU A 508 3.59 -31.66 -26.65
C LEU A 508 2.98 -31.62 -28.07
N GLN A 509 2.20 -32.63 -28.50
CA GLN A 509 1.61 -32.59 -29.86
C GLN A 509 0.09 -32.69 -29.99
N ASN A 510 -0.72 -32.88 -28.93
CA ASN A 510 -2.17 -33.10 -29.13
C ASN A 510 -3.12 -32.42 -28.13
N ILE A 511 -2.93 -31.13 -27.82
CA ILE A 511 -3.98 -30.31 -27.19
C ILE A 511 -4.05 -28.94 -27.89
N ARG A 512 -5.22 -28.60 -28.46
CA ARG A 512 -5.53 -27.24 -28.92
C ARG A 512 -5.50 -26.30 -27.72
N PRO A 513 -4.87 -25.12 -27.80
CA PRO A 513 -4.75 -24.25 -26.64
C PRO A 513 -6.10 -23.61 -26.30
N LEU A 514 -6.70 -24.05 -25.19
CA LEU A 514 -7.44 -23.15 -24.32
C LEU A 514 -6.38 -22.37 -23.56
N THR A 515 -6.16 -21.11 -23.95
CA THR A 515 -5.18 -20.23 -23.34
C THR A 515 -5.63 -19.88 -21.92
N LEU A 516 -5.30 -20.74 -20.96
CA LEU A 516 -5.40 -20.44 -19.54
C LEU A 516 -4.15 -19.65 -19.16
N ASN A 517 -4.27 -18.32 -19.11
CA ASN A 517 -3.20 -17.41 -18.70
C ASN A 517 -2.92 -17.55 -17.19
N LEU A 518 -2.08 -18.52 -16.83
CA LEU A 518 -1.52 -18.69 -15.48
C LEU A 518 -0.15 -17.99 -15.38
N ASN A 519 -0.12 -16.65 -15.44
CA ASN A 519 1.01 -15.82 -14.97
C ASN A 519 0.75 -14.32 -15.18
N ARG A 520 0.01 -13.68 -14.27
CA ARG A 520 0.05 -12.21 -14.13
C ARG A 520 0.01 -11.83 -12.65
N GLY A 521 1.18 -11.51 -12.10
CA GLY A 521 1.21 -10.58 -10.96
C GLY A 521 0.73 -9.20 -11.44
N PRO A 522 0.26 -8.32 -10.54
CA PRO A 522 -0.27 -7.02 -10.93
C PRO A 522 0.81 -6.22 -11.67
N ALA A 523 0.58 -5.82 -12.93
CA ALA A 523 1.56 -5.05 -13.68
C ALA A 523 1.63 -3.62 -13.10
N LYS A 524 2.84 -3.14 -12.82
CA LYS A 524 3.05 -1.74 -12.41
C LYS A 524 2.89 -0.87 -13.66
N VAL A 525 1.83 -0.09 -13.70
CA VAL A 525 1.54 0.86 -14.78
C VAL A 525 2.41 2.10 -14.55
N VAL A 526 3.45 2.28 -15.37
CA VAL A 526 4.45 3.35 -15.24
C VAL A 526 4.30 4.34 -16.38
N ALA A 527 4.37 5.63 -16.07
CA ALA A 527 4.46 6.66 -17.11
C ALA A 527 5.63 6.36 -18.05
N GLY A 528 5.45 6.54 -19.35
CA GLY A 528 6.43 6.13 -20.34
C GLY A 528 6.19 4.75 -20.97
N HIS A 529 5.25 3.94 -20.48
CA HIS A 529 5.06 2.56 -20.94
C HIS A 529 3.63 2.29 -21.47
N PRO A 530 3.44 1.34 -22.41
CA PRO A 530 2.11 0.91 -22.84
C PRO A 530 1.22 0.49 -21.66
N ALA A 531 -0.03 0.94 -21.64
CA ALA A 531 -0.99 0.48 -20.64
C ALA A 531 -1.31 -1.01 -20.85
N PRO A 532 -1.45 -1.82 -19.77
CA PRO A 532 -1.81 -3.22 -19.88
C PRO A 532 -3.10 -3.41 -20.69
N ALA A 533 -3.04 -4.26 -21.71
CA ALA A 533 -4.21 -4.54 -22.53
C ALA A 533 -5.27 -5.27 -21.72
N PHE A 534 -6.53 -4.87 -21.89
CA PHE A 534 -7.68 -5.57 -21.32
C PHE A 534 -8.89 -5.52 -22.26
N SER A 535 -9.79 -6.48 -22.03
CA SER A 535 -11.14 -6.50 -22.57
C SER A 535 -12.10 -6.61 -21.39
N GLY A 536 -13.26 -5.94 -21.47
CA GLY A 536 -14.21 -5.93 -20.38
C GLY A 536 -15.64 -5.71 -20.86
N VAL A 537 -16.59 -6.16 -20.05
CA VAL A 537 -18.03 -5.99 -20.32
C VAL A 537 -18.53 -4.76 -19.56
N THR A 538 -19.17 -3.85 -20.28
CA THR A 538 -19.76 -2.64 -19.73
C THR A 538 -21.10 -2.91 -19.05
N VAL A 539 -21.60 -1.92 -18.31
CA VAL A 539 -22.93 -1.98 -17.66
C VAL A 539 -24.04 -2.34 -18.66
N ASP A 540 -24.02 -1.77 -19.87
CA ASP A 540 -24.99 -2.03 -20.95
C ASP A 540 -24.74 -3.34 -21.71
N GLY A 541 -23.80 -4.18 -21.24
CA GLY A 541 -23.53 -5.51 -21.78
C GLY A 541 -22.65 -5.53 -23.04
N LYS A 542 -22.09 -4.39 -23.46
CA LYS A 542 -21.15 -4.33 -24.58
C LYS A 542 -19.77 -4.76 -24.14
N THR A 543 -19.04 -5.43 -25.03
CA THR A 543 -17.61 -5.69 -24.84
C THR A 543 -16.81 -4.51 -25.37
N VAL A 544 -15.87 -4.01 -24.59
CA VAL A 544 -14.91 -2.97 -25.00
C VAL A 544 -13.48 -3.48 -24.80
N ASN A 545 -12.59 -3.12 -25.72
CA ASN A 545 -11.15 -3.38 -25.58
C ASN A 545 -10.41 -2.06 -25.46
N LEU A 546 -9.36 -2.00 -24.62
CA LEU A 546 -8.56 -0.78 -24.49
C LEU A 546 -7.92 -0.35 -25.82
N ALA A 547 -7.57 -1.31 -26.68
CA ALA A 547 -6.99 -1.07 -27.99
C ALA A 547 -7.95 -0.33 -28.95
N ASP A 548 -9.26 -0.44 -28.74
CA ASP A 548 -10.28 0.20 -29.60
C ASP A 548 -10.23 1.74 -29.49
N TYR A 549 -9.55 2.27 -28.47
CA TYR A 549 -9.39 3.69 -28.21
C TYR A 549 -8.05 4.27 -28.66
N ARG A 550 -7.23 3.52 -29.43
CA ARG A 550 -6.03 4.07 -30.07
C ARG A 550 -6.40 5.25 -30.99
N GLY A 551 -5.52 6.24 -31.05
CA GLY A 551 -5.78 7.54 -31.69
C GLY A 551 -6.46 8.56 -30.76
N LYS A 552 -6.89 8.15 -29.56
CA LYS A 552 -7.45 9.04 -28.52
C LYS A 552 -6.55 9.08 -27.30
N VAL A 553 -6.50 10.22 -26.63
CA VAL A 553 -6.06 10.35 -25.23
C VAL A 553 -7.11 9.68 -24.35
N VAL A 554 -6.71 8.73 -23.50
CA VAL A 554 -7.64 7.94 -22.68
C VAL A 554 -7.40 8.18 -21.20
N LEU A 555 -8.43 8.57 -20.47
CA LEU A 555 -8.45 8.54 -19.01
C LEU A 555 -9.02 7.20 -18.54
N LEU A 556 -8.19 6.40 -17.89
CA LEU A 556 -8.63 5.19 -17.19
C LEU A 556 -8.95 5.54 -15.75
N ASP A 557 -10.19 5.26 -15.34
CA ASP A 557 -10.69 5.53 -13.99
C ASP A 557 -11.00 4.23 -13.24
N PHE A 558 -10.13 3.84 -12.32
CA PHE A 558 -10.33 2.69 -11.45
C PHE A 558 -11.08 3.12 -10.19
N MET A 559 -12.31 2.63 -10.05
CA MET A 559 -13.26 3.10 -9.05
C MET A 559 -14.10 1.96 -8.48
N GLY A 560 -14.96 2.27 -7.52
CA GLY A 560 -16.03 1.38 -7.09
C GLY A 560 -17.25 2.19 -6.68
N THR A 561 -18.46 1.72 -6.97
CA THR A 561 -19.66 2.49 -6.64
C THR A 561 -19.88 2.60 -5.13
N TRP A 562 -19.31 1.71 -4.32
CA TRP A 562 -19.32 1.78 -2.84
C TRP A 562 -18.28 2.78 -2.28
N CYS A 563 -17.35 3.28 -3.10
CA CYS A 563 -16.23 4.11 -2.67
C CYS A 563 -16.64 5.60 -2.61
N GLY A 564 -16.69 6.15 -1.40
CA GLY A 564 -17.01 7.56 -1.15
C GLY A 564 -16.11 8.56 -1.89
N PRO A 565 -14.77 8.42 -1.84
CA PRO A 565 -13.85 9.27 -2.62
C PRO A 565 -14.09 9.19 -4.13
N CYS A 566 -14.39 8.01 -4.66
CA CYS A 566 -14.67 7.78 -6.08
C CYS A 566 -15.92 8.52 -6.54
N ARG A 567 -17.00 8.43 -5.75
CA ARG A 567 -18.21 9.25 -5.96
C ARG A 567 -17.91 10.75 -5.91
N GLY A 568 -16.89 11.16 -5.15
CA GLY A 568 -16.43 12.55 -5.08
C GLY A 568 -15.62 13.01 -6.30
N GLU A 569 -14.97 12.07 -7.00
CA GLU A 569 -14.14 12.28 -8.20
C GLU A 569 -14.97 12.25 -9.50
N LEU A 570 -16.00 11.40 -9.58
CA LEU A 570 -16.87 11.25 -10.76
C LEU A 570 -17.35 12.58 -11.37
N PRO A 571 -17.75 13.58 -10.57
CA PRO A 571 -18.11 14.87 -11.10
C PRO A 571 -16.95 15.58 -11.86
N TYR A 572 -15.70 15.46 -11.41
CA TYR A 572 -14.54 16.07 -12.10
C TYR A 572 -14.24 15.37 -13.41
N ILE A 573 -14.41 14.05 -13.43
CA ILE A 573 -14.32 13.24 -14.65
C ILE A 573 -15.43 13.60 -15.62
N ALA A 574 -16.67 13.79 -15.16
CA ALA A 574 -17.78 14.25 -15.98
C ALA A 574 -17.52 15.62 -16.60
N ALA A 575 -16.96 16.56 -15.84
CA ALA A 575 -16.58 17.87 -16.36
C ALA A 575 -15.49 17.78 -17.43
N ALA A 576 -14.47 16.93 -17.24
CA ALA A 576 -13.44 16.69 -18.25
C ALA A 576 -14.02 16.02 -19.51
N TRP A 577 -14.92 15.04 -19.33
CA TRP A 577 -15.64 14.38 -20.41
C TRP A 577 -16.46 15.39 -21.22
N GLU A 578 -17.33 16.18 -20.59
CA GLU A 578 -18.12 17.19 -21.28
C GLU A 578 -17.27 18.22 -22.03
N LYS A 579 -16.12 18.64 -21.45
CA LYS A 579 -15.22 19.60 -22.09
C LYS A 579 -14.50 19.02 -23.31
N PHE A 580 -14.14 17.74 -23.31
CA PHE A 580 -13.20 17.17 -24.28
C PHE A 580 -13.73 16.01 -25.13
N LYS A 581 -14.95 15.50 -24.90
CA LYS A 581 -15.52 14.32 -25.60
C LYS A 581 -15.62 14.47 -27.12
N ASP A 582 -15.75 15.70 -27.63
CA ASP A 582 -15.80 15.99 -29.07
C ASP A 582 -14.40 16.14 -29.70
N ARG A 583 -13.34 15.92 -28.90
CA ARG A 583 -11.95 15.82 -29.37
C ARG A 583 -11.48 14.37 -29.36
N ASP A 584 -10.19 14.15 -29.58
CA ASP A 584 -9.54 12.84 -29.42
C ASP A 584 -9.41 12.43 -27.93
N PHE A 585 -10.46 12.54 -27.12
CA PHE A 585 -10.46 12.18 -25.70
C PHE A 585 -11.48 11.08 -25.40
N MET A 586 -11.13 10.15 -24.50
CA MET A 586 -12.01 9.11 -24.01
C MET A 586 -11.87 8.95 -22.49
N VAL A 587 -12.99 8.74 -21.80
CA VAL A 587 -12.99 8.24 -20.42
C VAL A 587 -13.45 6.79 -20.44
N LEU A 588 -12.75 5.92 -19.71
CA LEU A 588 -13.12 4.53 -19.52
C LEU A 588 -13.00 4.20 -18.02
N SER A 589 -14.14 3.99 -17.36
CA SER A 589 -14.16 3.61 -15.94
C SER A 589 -14.13 2.10 -15.78
N ILE A 590 -13.40 1.62 -14.78
CA ILE A 590 -13.32 0.22 -14.35
C ILE A 590 -13.87 0.18 -12.92
N ALA A 591 -15.12 -0.29 -12.78
CA ALA A 591 -15.82 -0.35 -11.51
C ALA A 591 -15.59 -1.71 -10.82
N HIS A 592 -14.77 -1.71 -9.78
CA HIS A 592 -14.53 -2.87 -8.94
C HIS A 592 -15.58 -2.96 -7.82
N GLU A 593 -16.58 -3.82 -8.04
CA GLU A 593 -17.73 -3.98 -7.14
C GLU A 593 -17.45 -5.02 -6.04
N ARG A 594 -17.87 -4.73 -4.80
CA ARG A 594 -17.65 -5.56 -3.61
C ARG A 594 -18.92 -6.24 -3.16
N SER A 595 -18.82 -7.25 -2.27
CA SER A 595 -19.94 -7.96 -1.68
C SER A 595 -21.09 -7.03 -1.25
N GLY A 596 -22.17 -7.03 -2.04
CA GLY A 596 -23.40 -6.29 -1.82
C GLY A 596 -23.46 -4.87 -2.39
N SER A 597 -22.40 -4.35 -3.03
CA SER A 597 -22.39 -2.97 -3.52
C SER A 597 -23.38 -2.73 -4.67
N LEU A 598 -23.67 -3.75 -5.49
CA LEU A 598 -24.66 -3.70 -6.56
C LEU A 598 -26.10 -3.43 -6.11
N TRP A 599 -26.43 -3.65 -4.84
CA TRP A 599 -27.79 -3.41 -4.29
C TRP A 599 -27.84 -2.20 -3.37
N THR A 600 -26.72 -1.51 -3.19
CA THR A 600 -26.63 -0.28 -2.38
C THR A 600 -26.14 0.92 -3.19
N CYS A 601 -25.65 0.70 -4.42
CA CYS A 601 -25.08 1.74 -5.27
C CYS A 601 -26.11 2.79 -5.70
N GLN A 602 -27.35 2.37 -5.93
CA GLN A 602 -28.48 3.21 -6.35
C GLN A 602 -29.01 4.11 -5.24
N LEU A 603 -28.65 3.87 -3.98
CA LEU A 603 -29.13 4.65 -2.85
C LEU A 603 -28.49 6.05 -2.83
N ASP A 604 -29.34 7.06 -2.75
CA ASP A 604 -28.92 8.44 -2.55
C ASP A 604 -28.49 8.65 -1.09
N GLN A 605 -27.22 9.04 -0.89
CA GLN A 605 -26.68 9.36 0.44
C GLN A 605 -27.34 10.60 1.08
N LYS A 606 -28.07 11.40 0.29
CA LYS A 606 -28.80 12.59 0.75
C LYS A 606 -30.21 12.27 1.25
N ASP A 607 -30.71 11.05 1.05
CA ASP A 607 -32.00 10.63 1.55
C ASP A 607 -32.00 10.73 3.09
N PRO A 608 -32.96 11.45 3.72
CA PRO A 608 -33.02 11.56 5.19
C PRO A 608 -33.09 10.19 5.88
N ASP A 609 -33.65 9.19 5.20
CA ASP A 609 -33.75 7.81 5.67
C ASP A 609 -32.58 6.94 5.18
N PHE A 610 -31.53 7.52 4.59
CA PHE A 610 -30.42 6.77 3.98
C PHE A 610 -29.86 5.71 4.92
N LYS A 611 -29.67 6.02 6.21
CA LYS A 611 -29.16 5.03 7.17
C LYS A 611 -30.07 3.80 7.30
N ALA A 612 -31.39 4.01 7.34
CA ALA A 612 -32.37 2.93 7.44
C ALA A 612 -32.47 2.16 6.12
N LYS A 613 -32.56 2.87 4.99
CA LYS A 613 -32.60 2.29 3.64
C LYS A 613 -31.33 1.51 3.31
N TYR A 614 -30.17 2.03 3.69
CA TYR A 614 -28.87 1.37 3.53
C TYR A 614 -28.76 0.13 4.42
N ALA A 615 -29.23 0.18 5.67
CA ALA A 615 -29.25 -0.99 6.54
C ALA A 615 -30.11 -2.12 5.96
N ALA A 616 -31.34 -1.80 5.51
CA ALA A 616 -32.25 -2.77 4.90
C ALA A 616 -31.72 -3.32 3.56
N ALA A 617 -31.19 -2.44 2.71
CA ALA A 617 -30.58 -2.84 1.44
C ALA A 617 -29.34 -3.72 1.66
N ARG A 618 -28.55 -3.47 2.72
CA ARG A 618 -27.37 -4.27 3.04
C ARG A 618 -27.73 -5.70 3.45
N GLU A 619 -28.80 -5.91 4.21
CA GLU A 619 -29.26 -7.27 4.55
C GLU A 619 -29.67 -8.05 3.30
N THR A 620 -30.44 -7.41 2.42
CA THR A 620 -30.84 -7.97 1.12
C THR A 620 -29.62 -8.25 0.24
N ALA A 621 -28.66 -7.33 0.23
CA ALA A 621 -27.43 -7.43 -0.55
C ALA A 621 -26.53 -8.59 -0.08
N MET A 622 -26.48 -8.86 1.22
CA MET A 622 -25.73 -10.00 1.77
C MET A 622 -26.38 -11.33 1.41
N ALA A 623 -27.72 -11.41 1.44
CA ALA A 623 -28.46 -12.58 0.98
C ALA A 623 -28.24 -12.84 -0.52
N ASN A 624 -28.39 -11.81 -1.35
CA ASN A 624 -28.20 -11.92 -2.79
C ASN A 624 -26.75 -12.22 -3.18
N HIS A 625 -25.77 -11.66 -2.45
CA HIS A 625 -24.36 -11.97 -2.66
C HIS A 625 -24.08 -13.47 -2.51
N LYS A 626 -24.59 -14.09 -1.44
CA LYS A 626 -24.44 -15.52 -1.20
C LYS A 626 -24.89 -16.33 -2.41
N ILE A 627 -26.10 -16.04 -2.91
CA ILE A 627 -26.71 -16.73 -4.06
C ILE A 627 -25.87 -16.56 -5.34
N VAL A 628 -25.42 -15.33 -5.64
CA VAL A 628 -24.65 -15.02 -6.86
C VAL A 628 -23.26 -15.66 -6.84
N THR A 629 -22.65 -15.85 -5.67
CA THR A 629 -21.31 -16.45 -5.55
C THR A 629 -21.31 -17.94 -5.24
N THR A 630 -22.48 -18.56 -5.03
CA THR A 630 -22.61 -19.99 -4.80
C THR A 630 -22.11 -20.78 -6.02
N THR A 631 -21.15 -21.68 -5.84
CA THR A 631 -20.60 -22.51 -6.94
C THR A 631 -20.79 -24.02 -6.74
N ASP A 632 -21.45 -24.43 -5.65
CA ASP A 632 -21.70 -25.83 -5.28
C ASP A 632 -22.88 -26.49 -6.02
N GLY A 633 -23.54 -25.75 -6.92
CA GLY A 633 -24.72 -26.20 -7.65
C GLY A 633 -26.04 -26.15 -6.88
N SER A 634 -26.05 -25.66 -5.63
CA SER A 634 -27.27 -25.51 -4.82
C SER A 634 -28.20 -24.38 -5.30
N VAL A 635 -27.72 -23.54 -6.20
CA VAL A 635 -28.46 -22.45 -6.86
C VAL A 635 -28.31 -22.58 -8.37
N SER A 636 -29.40 -22.38 -9.11
CA SER A 636 -29.34 -22.45 -10.58
C SER A 636 -28.60 -21.25 -11.18
N ARG A 637 -27.85 -21.50 -12.26
CA ARG A 637 -27.20 -20.44 -13.06
C ARG A 637 -28.19 -19.36 -13.52
N GLN A 638 -29.43 -19.75 -13.83
CA GLN A 638 -30.49 -18.82 -14.22
C GLN A 638 -30.86 -17.84 -13.08
N GLN A 639 -30.90 -18.31 -11.83
CA GLN A 639 -31.13 -17.45 -10.66
C GLN A 639 -29.97 -16.48 -10.43
N GLN A 640 -28.73 -16.93 -10.63
CA GLN A 640 -27.54 -16.09 -10.51
C GLN A 640 -27.51 -14.99 -11.57
N GLU A 641 -27.80 -15.34 -12.82
CA GLU A 641 -27.88 -14.40 -13.94
C GLU A 641 -29.01 -13.38 -13.74
N ALA A 642 -30.17 -13.80 -13.21
CA ALA A 642 -31.27 -12.90 -12.88
C ALA A 642 -30.89 -11.86 -11.81
N LEU A 643 -30.18 -12.28 -10.75
CA LEU A 643 -29.70 -11.38 -9.69
C LEU A 643 -28.58 -10.44 -10.17
N LEU A 644 -27.68 -10.92 -11.03
CA LEU A 644 -26.66 -10.07 -11.66
C LEU A 644 -27.31 -9.04 -12.60
N ALA A 645 -28.36 -9.42 -13.33
CA ALA A 645 -29.14 -8.49 -14.14
C ALA A 645 -29.84 -7.43 -13.28
N GLU A 646 -30.30 -7.78 -12.08
CA GLU A 646 -30.81 -6.82 -11.10
C GLU A 646 -29.73 -5.84 -10.63
N GLY A 647 -28.56 -6.35 -10.26
CA GLY A 647 -27.42 -5.51 -9.88
C GLY A 647 -27.00 -4.53 -10.98
N ARG A 648 -27.05 -4.94 -12.26
CA ARG A 648 -26.79 -4.05 -13.40
C ARG A 648 -27.82 -2.94 -13.53
N ARG A 649 -29.12 -3.20 -13.28
CA ARG A 649 -30.16 -2.16 -13.27
C ARG A 649 -29.95 -1.12 -12.15
N ASN A 650 -29.48 -1.55 -11.00
CA ASN A 650 -29.13 -0.63 -9.91
C ASN A 650 -27.92 0.25 -10.29
N LEU A 651 -26.93 -0.33 -10.97
CA LEU A 651 -25.81 0.43 -11.53
C LEU A 651 -26.27 1.46 -12.57
N GLU A 652 -27.22 1.14 -13.45
CA GLU A 652 -27.79 2.12 -14.39
C GLU A 652 -28.40 3.33 -13.66
N THR A 653 -29.02 3.11 -12.50
CA THR A 653 -29.54 4.17 -11.65
C THR A 653 -28.41 5.01 -11.06
N PHE A 654 -27.33 4.36 -10.58
CA PHE A 654 -26.12 5.06 -10.14
C PHE A 654 -25.51 5.91 -11.27
N LEU A 655 -25.37 5.38 -12.48
CA LEU A 655 -24.82 6.12 -13.63
C LEU A 655 -25.63 7.39 -13.93
N LYS A 656 -26.97 7.29 -13.90
CA LYS A 656 -27.86 8.45 -14.06
C LYS A 656 -27.65 9.48 -12.96
N ASN A 657 -27.59 9.04 -11.70
CA ASN A 657 -27.41 9.93 -10.55
C ASN A 657 -26.08 10.71 -10.59
N TYR A 658 -25.03 10.12 -11.17
CA TYR A 658 -23.71 10.74 -11.31
C TYR A 658 -23.43 11.30 -12.71
N SER A 659 -24.42 11.33 -13.60
CA SER A 659 -24.28 11.78 -15.00
C SER A 659 -23.14 11.10 -15.75
N VAL A 660 -22.90 9.82 -15.47
CA VAL A 660 -21.88 9.03 -16.14
C VAL A 660 -22.42 8.54 -17.47
N THR A 661 -21.94 9.14 -18.56
CA THR A 661 -22.35 8.80 -19.94
C THR A 661 -21.28 8.07 -20.74
N TRP A 662 -20.09 7.90 -20.18
CA TRP A 662 -18.99 7.16 -20.80
C TRP A 662 -19.04 5.67 -20.42
N PRO A 663 -18.31 4.79 -21.15
CA PRO A 663 -18.30 3.37 -20.85
C PRO A 663 -17.75 3.07 -19.44
N MET A 664 -18.49 2.25 -18.69
CA MET A 664 -18.06 1.71 -17.39
C MET A 664 -18.01 0.20 -17.46
N VAL A 665 -16.79 -0.35 -17.39
CA VAL A 665 -16.47 -1.78 -17.34
C VAL A 665 -16.68 -2.30 -15.93
N LEU A 666 -17.27 -3.49 -15.81
CA LEU A 666 -17.50 -4.16 -14.54
C LEU A 666 -16.36 -5.12 -14.21
N ASP A 667 -15.82 -4.99 -13.00
CA ASP A 667 -14.68 -5.74 -12.50
C ASP A 667 -14.92 -6.23 -11.06
N GLY A 668 -14.16 -7.24 -10.64
CA GLY A 668 -14.27 -7.83 -9.30
C GLY A 668 -15.05 -9.16 -9.23
N PRO A 669 -15.31 -9.68 -8.02
CA PRO A 669 -15.69 -11.08 -7.78
C PRO A 669 -17.00 -11.51 -8.45
N TYR A 670 -17.90 -10.59 -8.77
CA TYR A 670 -19.16 -10.87 -9.47
C TYR A 670 -19.01 -11.08 -10.98
N PHE A 671 -17.92 -10.56 -11.55
CA PHE A 671 -17.75 -10.43 -13.00
C PHE A 671 -16.53 -11.19 -13.51
N GLY A 672 -15.76 -11.81 -12.61
CA GLY A 672 -14.64 -12.70 -12.95
C GLY A 672 -13.46 -12.02 -13.64
N ALA A 673 -13.47 -10.69 -13.71
CA ALA A 673 -12.40 -9.91 -14.31
C ALA A 673 -11.34 -9.53 -13.25
N SER A 674 -10.09 -9.41 -13.71
CA SER A 674 -8.91 -9.07 -12.92
C SER A 674 -8.24 -7.78 -13.41
N ILE A 675 -8.99 -6.90 -14.09
CA ILE A 675 -8.42 -5.71 -14.76
C ILE A 675 -7.76 -4.80 -13.71
N TYR A 676 -8.40 -4.66 -12.55
CA TYR A 676 -7.87 -3.92 -11.41
C TYR A 676 -6.51 -4.46 -10.92
N SER A 677 -6.33 -5.78 -10.92
CA SER A 677 -5.07 -6.42 -10.59
C SER A 677 -4.04 -6.17 -11.69
N ASP A 678 -4.40 -6.34 -12.96
CA ASP A 678 -3.48 -6.13 -14.10
C ASP A 678 -2.91 -4.70 -14.13
N TYR A 679 -3.61 -3.72 -13.57
CA TYR A 679 -3.15 -2.32 -13.47
C TYR A 679 -2.41 -1.98 -12.16
N GLY A 680 -2.30 -2.92 -11.23
CA GLY A 680 -1.63 -2.70 -9.94
C GLY A 680 -2.30 -1.62 -9.11
N VAL A 681 -3.63 -1.55 -9.16
CA VAL A 681 -4.38 -0.52 -8.46
C VAL A 681 -4.51 -0.88 -6.97
N MET A 682 -4.10 0.03 -6.09
CA MET A 682 -3.98 -0.27 -4.66
C MET A 682 -4.97 0.51 -3.79
N ALA A 683 -5.53 1.60 -4.32
CA ALA A 683 -6.48 2.49 -3.66
C ALA A 683 -7.44 3.09 -4.69
N TYR A 684 -8.61 3.53 -4.24
CA TYR A 684 -9.62 4.13 -5.10
C TYR A 684 -9.90 5.60 -4.74
N PRO A 685 -10.24 6.47 -5.72
CA PRO A 685 -10.08 6.20 -7.16
C PRO A 685 -8.59 6.04 -7.49
N THR A 686 -8.25 5.50 -8.65
CA THR A 686 -6.91 5.61 -9.25
C THR A 686 -7.08 5.91 -10.73
N LEU A 687 -6.38 6.93 -11.18
CA LEU A 687 -6.50 7.43 -12.54
C LEU A 687 -5.18 7.22 -13.28
N TYR A 688 -5.28 6.85 -14.55
CA TYR A 688 -4.17 6.86 -15.50
C TYR A 688 -4.56 7.66 -16.73
N LEU A 689 -3.64 8.48 -17.23
CA LEU A 689 -3.81 9.19 -18.49
C LEU A 689 -2.93 8.53 -19.54
N LEU A 690 -3.52 8.19 -20.68
CA LEU A 690 -2.84 7.57 -21.81
C LEU A 690 -2.76 8.53 -22.99
N ASP A 691 -1.68 8.48 -23.75
CA ASP A 691 -1.57 9.13 -25.07
C ASP A 691 -2.34 8.36 -26.17
N ARG A 692 -2.26 8.88 -27.41
CA ARG A 692 -2.95 8.31 -28.58
C ARG A 692 -2.43 6.93 -28.95
N GLU A 693 -1.18 6.62 -28.59
CA GLU A 693 -0.52 5.35 -28.78
C GLU A 693 -0.87 4.34 -27.65
N GLY A 694 -1.64 4.79 -26.65
CA GLY A 694 -2.09 4.02 -25.49
C GLY A 694 -0.97 3.74 -24.50
N LYS A 695 0.03 4.60 -24.46
CA LYS A 695 1.09 4.63 -23.47
C LYS A 695 0.70 5.58 -22.34
N VAL A 696 0.98 5.14 -21.13
CA VAL A 696 0.71 5.88 -19.90
C VAL A 696 1.61 7.09 -19.90
N ILE A 697 1.02 8.27 -19.87
CA ILE A 697 1.77 9.53 -19.82
C ILE A 697 1.71 10.16 -18.45
N GLN A 698 0.72 9.80 -17.62
CA GLN A 698 0.65 10.27 -16.25
C GLN A 698 -0.02 9.26 -15.33
N THR A 699 0.52 9.15 -14.11
CA THR A 699 -0.03 8.37 -13.00
C THR A 699 -0.12 9.28 -11.77
N GLY A 700 -1.07 9.04 -10.87
CA GLY A 700 -1.12 9.76 -9.59
C GLY A 700 -1.93 11.08 -9.63
N ASN A 701 -1.25 12.23 -9.50
CA ASN A 701 -1.84 13.57 -9.27
C ASN A 701 -2.59 14.16 -10.50
N ILE A 702 -3.48 13.37 -11.12
CA ILE A 702 -4.39 13.78 -12.21
C ILE A 702 -5.85 13.79 -11.75
N ARG A 703 -6.06 14.08 -10.47
CA ARG A 703 -7.37 14.05 -9.83
C ARG A 703 -7.87 15.46 -9.58
N HIS A 704 -9.18 15.57 -9.38
CA HIS A 704 -9.85 16.82 -9.03
C HIS A 704 -9.43 17.93 -10.02
N ASP A 705 -8.62 18.85 -9.52
CA ASP A 705 -8.21 20.09 -10.13
C ASP A 705 -7.13 19.88 -11.21
N ASN A 706 -6.35 18.82 -11.06
CA ASN A 706 -5.24 18.50 -11.96
C ASN A 706 -5.69 17.68 -13.17
N LEU A 707 -6.94 17.21 -13.20
CA LEU A 707 -7.45 16.35 -14.28
C LEU A 707 -7.56 17.10 -15.62
N ILE A 708 -8.26 18.23 -15.64
CA ILE A 708 -8.47 19.01 -16.89
C ILE A 708 -7.15 19.51 -17.47
N PRO A 709 -6.22 20.11 -16.69
CA PRO A 709 -4.90 20.52 -17.20
C PRO A 709 -4.09 19.36 -17.77
N ALA A 710 -4.08 18.19 -17.11
CA ALA A 710 -3.36 17.01 -17.59
C ALA A 710 -3.90 16.53 -18.95
N VAL A 711 -5.23 16.46 -19.07
CA VAL A 711 -5.91 16.08 -20.34
C VAL A 711 -5.65 17.11 -21.43
N GLU A 712 -5.66 18.39 -21.10
CA GLU A 712 -5.40 19.48 -22.05
C GLU A 712 -3.96 19.47 -22.58
N ALA A 713 -2.99 19.25 -21.69
CA ALA A 713 -1.58 19.08 -22.04
C ALA A 713 -1.37 17.84 -22.93
N ALA A 714 -2.01 16.72 -22.58
CA ALA A 714 -1.94 15.48 -23.36
C ALA A 714 -2.51 15.64 -24.77
N LEU A 715 -3.66 16.31 -24.91
CA LEU A 715 -4.30 16.54 -26.19
C LEU A 715 -3.50 17.49 -27.09
N SER A 716 -2.77 18.43 -26.49
CA SER A 716 -1.95 19.44 -27.19
C SER A 716 -0.53 18.96 -27.53
N GLY A 717 -0.10 17.80 -27.00
CA GLY A 717 1.27 17.29 -27.18
C GLY A 717 2.34 18.11 -26.43
N ALA A 718 1.94 18.95 -25.48
CA ALA A 718 2.86 19.76 -24.68
C ALA A 718 3.59 18.89 -23.63
N PRO A 719 4.83 19.24 -23.25
CA PRO A 719 5.50 18.61 -22.11
C PRO A 719 4.61 18.74 -20.86
N GLN A 720 4.37 17.62 -20.19
CA GLN A 720 3.62 17.62 -18.93
C GLN A 720 4.39 18.45 -17.89
N PRO A 721 3.72 19.28 -17.07
CA PRO A 721 4.39 20.01 -16.00
C PRO A 721 5.06 19.00 -15.06
N SER A 722 6.38 19.13 -14.89
CA SER A 722 7.15 18.38 -13.90
C SER A 722 6.62 18.71 -12.51
N LEU A 723 6.24 17.69 -11.74
CA LEU A 723 5.81 17.81 -10.35
C LEU A 723 6.99 17.97 -9.40
#